data_AF-A0AAJ0LY70-F1
#
_entry.id   AF-A0AAJ0LY70-F1
#
_cell.length_a   1.000
_cell.length_b   1.000
_cell.length_c   1.000
_cell.angle_alpha   90.00
_cell.angle_beta   90.00
_cell.angle_gamma   90.00
#
_symmetry.space_group_name_H-M   'P 1'
#
loop_
_entity.id
_entity.type
_entity.pdbx_description
1 polymer ?
#
loop_
_entity_poly.entity_id
_entity_poly.type
_entity_poly.pdbx_seq_one_letter_code
_entity_poly.pdbx_strand_id
1 'polypeptide(L)'
;MAAPPDLRVLCRRLASTPADDLPRLCPLLVSHVLRCGGPLSAPSDVKAKDKSAETPMLVHKLRTHITTLLTGKNASGRFAAVCLVKAVIDVGGWESLRTADAWLRGLIGALQKPDPLASKELSIVTLTKMYMLLQAYPTLVREMATPTVPDFVKACLQLIRPPASGRPRKVPAAFVDTVASSLSKLVVLYPTTLRPLAAQMKAALRPYVAPTSSDAAVVPRSLRESSRRLFVLLSYTAPKNGSSEEWARAIRATILDAHATVDQVFRAVVESWESTTGHRPQAAHTGADPSGGGDAAEELPPWTGVAAGADRLIGLLEFLADYFNSPTKAPVTVPLGEVLDLTARITLVTPPSSGAEDSVITNPAIGRDEKAELWSVLPDIHNSVLRLHHAVIRRLRENAVPLATDILDQVVRVSAASRHVLATRETAYSLTKELLLLSGPTLPKLTVDSLTALIQSACQDILLAAGRLEDKPAAEDTKPTTNGKRPKTNPNAIASTNADAYLPSANANTTGTSSSATSFSPLSTSHQQAATSLLPLFLSHLPQSHLAPETRGLLDRTAILSDSKEAMLASCLHPYKDSRGRYYPSILPFLVRRYPRDQGVEVLRSNLIRIRAQQGGGDQLMDGRWEDDHDHDHDREDGGGINAHPRDGLRELLLRAAPVPMETGGEEVEEEREQEGRDKEKKKKRSGTAWRVDMDVDDAPPAQTVPETTDPFAAVTATAGHEEPERGPARPASSLKRKSEPVEADTGNPPKRVDTGKAAVAVMPQAKPASEQSGQESGDESDSDGSVQIDMTLDDDDDEEEDENDG
;
A
#
# COMPACT_ATOMS: atom_id res chain seq x y z
N MET A 1 -9.36 48.23 -24.73
CA MET A 1 -8.00 47.85 -25.20
C MET A 1 -8.10 47.36 -26.63
N ALA A 2 -7.04 47.47 -27.44
CA ALA A 2 -7.02 46.89 -28.79
C ALA A 2 -7.00 45.35 -28.71
N ALA A 3 -7.63 44.65 -29.66
CA ALA A 3 -7.62 43.18 -29.66
C ALA A 3 -6.17 42.65 -29.87
N PRO A 4 -5.76 41.57 -29.18
CA PRO A 4 -4.41 41.04 -29.31
C PRO A 4 -4.12 40.55 -30.74
N PRO A 5 -2.87 40.71 -31.22
CA PRO A 5 -2.48 40.23 -32.54
C PRO A 5 -2.63 38.71 -32.67
N ASP A 6 -2.27 37.95 -31.63
CA ASP A 6 -2.40 36.48 -31.58
C ASP A 6 -3.83 36.00 -31.85
N LEU A 7 -4.85 36.67 -31.29
CA LEU A 7 -6.25 36.29 -31.49
C LEU A 7 -6.71 36.51 -32.94
N ARG A 8 -6.27 37.60 -33.58
CA ARG A 8 -6.53 37.84 -35.01
C ARG A 8 -5.81 36.82 -35.89
N VAL A 9 -4.54 36.50 -35.59
CA VAL A 9 -3.75 35.49 -36.31
C VAL A 9 -4.39 34.12 -36.20
N LEU A 10 -4.81 33.73 -34.99
CA LEU A 10 -5.48 32.46 -34.70
C LEU A 10 -6.77 32.32 -35.54
N CYS A 11 -7.69 33.30 -35.46
CA CYS A 11 -8.92 33.30 -36.25
C CYS A 11 -8.66 33.32 -37.77
N ARG A 12 -7.61 34.00 -38.24
CA ARG A 12 -7.23 33.97 -39.66
C ARG A 12 -6.75 32.60 -40.09
N ARG A 13 -5.85 31.97 -39.32
CA ARG A 13 -5.28 30.65 -39.62
C ARG A 13 -6.34 29.55 -39.61
N LEU A 14 -7.24 29.55 -38.62
CA LEU A 14 -8.36 28.60 -38.54
C LEU A 14 -9.35 28.74 -39.71
N ALA A 15 -9.49 29.92 -40.30
CA ALA A 15 -10.33 30.14 -41.48
C ALA A 15 -9.61 29.84 -42.81
N SER A 16 -8.28 29.99 -42.88
CA SER A 16 -7.51 29.84 -44.12
C SER A 16 -6.95 28.44 -44.36
N THR A 17 -6.79 27.63 -43.31
CA THR A 17 -6.09 26.34 -43.38
C THR A 17 -7.08 25.16 -43.55
N PRO A 18 -6.87 24.26 -44.53
CA PRO A 18 -7.67 23.04 -44.66
C PRO A 18 -7.64 22.17 -43.41
N ALA A 19 -8.74 21.46 -43.13
CA ALA A 19 -8.89 20.70 -41.88
C ALA A 19 -7.85 19.57 -41.71
N ASP A 20 -7.25 19.07 -42.80
CA ASP A 20 -6.21 18.03 -42.78
C ASP A 20 -4.83 18.55 -42.40
N ASP A 21 -4.56 19.85 -42.60
CA ASP A 21 -3.29 20.48 -42.23
C ASP A 21 -3.30 21.02 -40.78
N LEU A 22 -4.49 21.22 -40.19
CA LEU A 22 -4.63 21.74 -38.83
C LEU A 22 -3.88 20.95 -37.75
N PRO A 23 -3.82 19.59 -37.75
CA PRO A 23 -3.02 18.84 -36.77
C PRO A 23 -1.55 19.24 -36.74
N ARG A 24 -0.94 19.54 -37.89
CA ARG A 24 0.47 19.97 -37.98
C ARG A 24 0.70 21.36 -37.39
N LEU A 25 -0.31 22.23 -37.47
CA LEU A 25 -0.27 23.58 -36.91
C LEU A 25 -0.69 23.66 -35.44
N CYS A 26 -1.23 22.58 -34.85
CA CYS A 26 -1.76 22.58 -33.48
C CYS A 26 -0.81 23.18 -32.42
N PRO A 27 0.51 22.85 -32.38
CA PRO A 27 1.42 23.45 -31.39
C PRO A 27 1.50 24.99 -31.48
N LEU A 28 1.48 25.53 -32.71
CA LEU A 28 1.49 26.98 -32.94
C LEU A 28 0.13 27.62 -32.58
N LEU A 29 -0.98 26.98 -32.98
CA LEU A 29 -2.33 27.48 -32.68
C LEU A 29 -2.58 27.48 -31.16
N VAL A 30 -2.17 26.43 -30.44
CA VAL A 30 -2.20 26.36 -28.97
C VAL A 30 -1.31 27.45 -28.35
N SER A 31 -0.09 27.68 -28.86
CA SER A 31 0.78 28.77 -28.38
C SER A 31 0.16 30.18 -28.54
N HIS A 32 -0.64 30.41 -29.58
CA HIS A 32 -1.42 31.64 -29.72
C HIS A 32 -2.60 31.70 -28.73
N VAL A 33 -3.32 30.59 -28.51
CA VAL A 33 -4.39 30.51 -27.49
C VAL A 33 -3.85 30.81 -26.09
N LEU A 34 -2.72 30.21 -25.69
CA LEU A 34 -2.13 30.43 -24.37
C LEU A 34 -1.77 31.90 -24.11
N ARG A 35 -1.37 32.64 -25.15
CA ARG A 35 -1.13 34.10 -25.09
C ARG A 35 -2.39 34.95 -25.06
N CYS A 36 -3.57 34.37 -25.30
CA CYS A 36 -4.86 35.06 -25.31
C CYS A 36 -5.64 34.95 -23.99
N GLY A 37 -5.01 34.52 -22.88
CA GLY A 37 -5.68 34.29 -21.58
C GLY A 37 -6.56 35.46 -21.11
N GLY A 38 -5.99 36.66 -20.94
CA GLY A 38 -6.76 37.85 -20.51
C GLY A 38 -8.04 38.12 -21.32
N PRO A 39 -7.97 38.20 -22.67
CA PRO A 39 -9.14 38.26 -23.55
C PRO A 39 -10.16 37.11 -23.40
N LEU A 40 -9.70 35.89 -23.12
CA LEU A 40 -10.55 34.70 -22.97
C LEU A 40 -11.21 34.58 -21.59
N SER A 41 -10.68 35.29 -20.60
CA SER A 41 -11.23 35.45 -19.23
C SER A 41 -12.00 36.76 -19.01
N ALA A 42 -12.01 37.68 -19.98
CA ALA A 42 -12.71 38.94 -19.86
C ALA A 42 -14.23 38.74 -20.00
N PRO A 43 -15.07 39.35 -19.14
CA PRO A 43 -16.52 39.20 -19.22
C PRO A 43 -17.07 39.75 -20.54
N SER A 44 -17.79 38.90 -21.28
CA SER A 44 -18.40 39.27 -22.56
C SER A 44 -19.75 39.97 -22.34
N ASP A 45 -19.73 41.17 -21.76
CA ASP A 45 -20.95 41.92 -21.45
C ASP A 45 -21.55 42.59 -22.71
N VAL A 46 -22.88 42.53 -22.84
CA VAL A 46 -23.63 42.79 -24.09
C VAL A 46 -23.84 44.29 -24.34
N LYS A 47 -23.50 45.17 -23.38
CA LYS A 47 -23.74 46.63 -23.44
C LYS A 47 -22.47 47.48 -23.57
N ALA A 48 -21.48 47.02 -24.32
CA ALA A 48 -20.30 47.81 -24.66
C ALA A 48 -20.48 48.55 -26.01
N LYS A 49 -21.11 49.73 -25.97
CA LYS A 49 -21.15 50.65 -27.13
C LYS A 49 -19.76 51.28 -27.30
N ASP A 50 -19.32 51.45 -28.55
CA ASP A 50 -18.06 52.05 -29.00
C ASP A 50 -16.75 51.26 -28.80
N LYS A 51 -16.17 50.83 -29.94
CA LYS A 51 -14.78 50.38 -30.22
C LYS A 51 -14.16 49.27 -29.36
N SER A 52 -14.78 48.84 -28.27
CA SER A 52 -14.37 47.70 -27.43
C SER A 52 -14.86 46.35 -27.95
N ALA A 53 -15.83 46.35 -28.89
CA ALA A 53 -16.50 45.16 -29.42
C ALA A 53 -15.62 44.20 -30.25
N GLU A 54 -14.47 44.63 -30.77
CA GLU A 54 -13.64 43.77 -31.64
C GLU A 54 -13.15 42.51 -30.92
N THR A 55 -12.71 42.64 -29.66
CA THR A 55 -12.20 41.51 -28.87
C THR A 55 -13.28 40.44 -28.60
N PRO A 56 -14.47 40.75 -28.04
CA PRO A 56 -15.52 39.74 -27.86
C PRO A 56 -16.04 39.17 -29.19
N MET A 57 -16.07 39.95 -30.28
CA MET A 57 -16.40 39.42 -31.61
C MET A 57 -15.36 38.39 -32.09
N LEU A 58 -14.07 38.64 -31.87
CA LEU A 58 -13.00 37.70 -32.21
C LEU A 58 -13.01 36.45 -31.32
N VAL A 59 -13.33 36.58 -30.03
CA VAL A 59 -13.52 35.42 -29.13
C VAL A 59 -14.73 34.60 -29.57
N HIS A 60 -15.87 35.23 -29.88
CA HIS A 60 -17.03 34.53 -30.43
C HIS A 60 -16.69 33.79 -31.73
N LYS A 61 -16.02 34.46 -32.68
CA LYS A 61 -15.56 33.86 -33.94
C LYS A 61 -14.63 32.66 -33.71
N LEU A 62 -13.69 32.76 -32.76
CA LEU A 62 -12.84 31.63 -32.36
C LEU A 62 -13.69 30.45 -31.87
N ARG A 63 -14.64 30.70 -30.96
CA ARG A 63 -15.53 29.66 -30.42
C ARG A 63 -16.35 29.01 -31.52
N THR A 64 -16.91 29.78 -32.46
CA THR A 64 -17.64 29.26 -33.62
C THR A 64 -16.75 28.34 -34.46
N HIS A 65 -15.53 28.77 -34.83
CA HIS A 65 -14.60 27.93 -35.61
C HIS A 65 -14.25 26.62 -34.89
N ILE A 66 -13.98 26.66 -33.58
CA ILE A 66 -13.71 25.45 -32.78
C ILE A 66 -14.93 24.51 -32.79
N THR A 67 -16.15 25.02 -32.57
CA THR A 67 -17.38 24.22 -32.58
C THR A 67 -17.68 23.61 -33.95
N THR A 68 -17.43 24.34 -35.05
CA THR A 68 -17.59 23.81 -36.42
C THR A 68 -16.59 22.69 -36.71
N LEU A 69 -15.33 22.83 -36.28
CA LEU A 69 -14.32 21.79 -36.44
C LEU A 69 -14.64 20.53 -35.61
N LEU A 70 -15.14 20.71 -34.37
CA LEU A 70 -15.50 19.62 -33.46
C LEU A 70 -16.74 18.82 -33.93
N THR A 71 -17.76 19.51 -34.43
CA THR A 71 -18.98 18.86 -34.95
C THR A 71 -18.79 18.30 -36.37
N GLY A 72 -17.81 18.81 -37.12
CA GLY A 72 -17.50 18.44 -38.50
C GLY A 72 -17.21 16.96 -38.77
N LYS A 73 -17.18 16.62 -40.06
CA LYS A 73 -16.99 15.25 -40.58
C LYS A 73 -15.51 14.80 -40.63
N ASN A 74 -14.56 15.73 -40.74
CA ASN A 74 -13.12 15.40 -40.80
C ASN A 74 -12.53 15.11 -39.40
N ALA A 75 -11.85 13.96 -39.25
CA ALA A 75 -11.15 13.55 -38.02
C ALA A 75 -9.97 14.47 -37.67
N SER A 76 -9.19 14.92 -38.65
CA SER A 76 -8.06 15.85 -38.50
C SER A 76 -8.52 17.19 -37.91
N GLY A 77 -9.65 17.71 -38.43
CA GLY A 77 -10.30 18.92 -37.91
C GLY A 77 -10.83 18.74 -36.48
N ARG A 78 -11.45 17.59 -36.18
CA ARG A 78 -11.89 17.28 -34.80
C ARG A 78 -10.72 17.22 -33.83
N PHE A 79 -9.64 16.51 -34.15
CA PHE A 79 -8.43 16.44 -33.31
C PHE A 79 -7.88 17.85 -32.99
N ALA A 80 -7.76 18.71 -34.01
CA ALA A 80 -7.35 20.09 -33.80
C ALA A 80 -8.31 20.88 -32.91
N ALA A 81 -9.62 20.66 -33.05
CA ALA A 81 -10.63 21.26 -32.17
C ALA A 81 -10.46 20.81 -30.71
N VAL A 82 -10.21 19.52 -30.44
CA VAL A 82 -9.98 19.01 -29.07
C VAL A 82 -8.79 19.72 -28.41
N CYS A 83 -7.65 19.82 -29.11
CA CYS A 83 -6.46 20.55 -28.66
C CYS A 83 -6.78 22.01 -28.29
N LEU A 84 -7.59 22.68 -29.12
CA LEU A 84 -7.95 24.09 -28.92
C LEU A 84 -8.99 24.28 -27.83
N VAL A 85 -10.00 23.40 -27.69
CA VAL A 85 -10.94 23.41 -26.56
C VAL A 85 -10.17 23.31 -25.25
N LYS A 86 -9.26 22.33 -25.14
CA LYS A 86 -8.42 22.16 -23.94
C LYS A 86 -7.62 23.43 -23.65
N ALA A 87 -6.91 23.97 -24.65
CA ALA A 87 -6.11 25.17 -24.47
C ALA A 87 -6.94 26.41 -24.07
N VAL A 88 -8.15 26.59 -24.63
CA VAL A 88 -9.03 27.71 -24.27
C VAL A 88 -9.61 27.55 -22.87
N ILE A 89 -9.98 26.34 -22.46
CA ILE A 89 -10.42 26.06 -21.07
C ILE A 89 -9.27 26.28 -20.07
N ASP A 90 -8.03 25.92 -20.45
CA ASP A 90 -6.86 26.05 -19.59
C ASP A 90 -6.49 27.51 -19.25
N VAL A 91 -6.77 28.48 -20.14
CA VAL A 91 -6.43 29.91 -19.90
C VAL A 91 -7.63 30.85 -19.81
N GLY A 92 -8.82 30.42 -20.24
CA GLY A 92 -10.01 31.27 -20.30
C GLY A 92 -10.82 31.32 -19.01
N GLY A 93 -10.56 30.43 -18.05
CA GLY A 93 -11.21 30.44 -16.74
C GLY A 93 -12.75 30.36 -16.81
N TRP A 94 -13.43 31.07 -15.91
CA TRP A 94 -14.89 31.05 -15.74
C TRP A 94 -15.67 31.37 -17.04
N GLU A 95 -15.29 32.44 -17.75
CA GLU A 95 -16.01 32.90 -18.95
C GLU A 95 -15.99 31.87 -20.09
N SER A 96 -14.85 31.19 -20.25
CA SER A 96 -14.72 30.13 -21.25
C SER A 96 -15.41 28.82 -20.83
N LEU A 97 -15.55 28.57 -19.52
CA LEU A 97 -16.20 27.39 -18.95
C LEU A 97 -17.74 27.49 -18.98
N ARG A 98 -18.32 28.63 -18.55
CA ARG A 98 -19.79 28.84 -18.51
C ARG A 98 -20.48 28.75 -19.87
N THR A 99 -19.73 28.84 -20.94
CA THR A 99 -20.21 28.77 -22.34
C THR A 99 -19.86 27.45 -23.04
N ALA A 100 -19.35 26.45 -22.31
CA ALA A 100 -18.74 25.25 -22.89
C ALA A 100 -19.67 24.04 -23.09
N ASP A 101 -20.99 24.14 -22.87
CA ASP A 101 -21.94 23.02 -23.04
C ASP A 101 -21.87 22.39 -24.45
N ALA A 102 -21.86 23.21 -25.49
CA ALA A 102 -21.72 22.75 -26.87
C ALA A 102 -20.39 22.01 -27.13
N TRP A 103 -19.33 22.33 -26.37
CA TRP A 103 -18.05 21.62 -26.44
C TRP A 103 -18.09 20.30 -25.67
N LEU A 104 -18.73 20.22 -24.50
CA LEU A 104 -18.94 18.95 -23.79
C LEU A 104 -19.68 17.95 -24.70
N ARG A 105 -20.83 18.36 -25.26
CA ARG A 105 -21.64 17.51 -26.15
C ARG A 105 -20.87 17.14 -27.43
N GLY A 106 -20.14 18.09 -28.02
CA GLY A 106 -19.31 17.85 -29.20
C GLY A 106 -18.16 16.87 -28.94
N LEU A 107 -17.49 16.96 -27.79
CA LEU A 107 -16.42 16.05 -27.37
C LEU A 107 -16.95 14.64 -27.09
N ILE A 108 -18.11 14.50 -26.42
CA ILE A 108 -18.77 13.19 -26.22
C ILE A 108 -19.14 12.58 -27.59
N GLY A 109 -19.67 13.38 -28.52
CA GLY A 109 -19.95 12.93 -29.88
C GLY A 109 -18.70 12.49 -30.66
N ALA A 110 -17.53 13.10 -30.39
CA ALA A 110 -16.26 12.66 -30.98
C ALA A 110 -15.80 11.28 -30.47
N LEU A 111 -16.11 10.90 -29.23
CA LEU A 111 -15.84 9.56 -28.71
C LEU A 111 -16.60 8.46 -29.47
N GLN A 112 -17.79 8.77 -29.97
CA GLN A 112 -18.65 7.84 -30.73
C GLN A 112 -18.28 7.77 -32.23
N LYS A 113 -17.65 8.80 -32.78
CA LYS A 113 -17.20 8.84 -34.18
C LYS A 113 -16.02 7.87 -34.44
N PRO A 114 -15.75 7.49 -35.70
CA PRO A 114 -14.60 6.64 -36.06
C PRO A 114 -13.27 7.41 -36.05
N ASP A 115 -12.97 8.08 -34.93
CA ASP A 115 -11.72 8.82 -34.72
C ASP A 115 -10.57 7.91 -34.25
N PRO A 116 -9.30 8.28 -34.55
CA PRO A 116 -8.13 7.59 -33.99
C PRO A 116 -8.15 7.59 -32.46
N LEU A 117 -7.67 6.50 -31.85
CA LEU A 117 -7.72 6.32 -30.38
C LEU A 117 -7.02 7.47 -29.62
N ALA A 118 -5.89 7.98 -30.12
CA ALA A 118 -5.20 9.13 -29.52
C ALA A 118 -6.07 10.42 -29.47
N SER A 119 -6.97 10.61 -30.45
CA SER A 119 -7.92 11.73 -30.46
C SER A 119 -9.04 11.52 -29.42
N LYS A 120 -9.51 10.28 -29.27
CA LYS A 120 -10.49 9.89 -28.24
C LYS A 120 -9.89 10.01 -26.83
N GLU A 121 -8.63 9.64 -26.67
CA GLU A 121 -7.91 9.73 -25.40
C GLU A 121 -7.73 11.18 -24.96
N LEU A 122 -7.29 12.05 -25.87
CA LEU A 122 -7.22 13.48 -25.61
C LEU A 122 -8.62 14.09 -25.32
N SER A 123 -9.66 13.59 -25.97
CA SER A 123 -11.06 14.00 -25.70
C SER A 123 -11.50 13.57 -24.29
N ILE A 124 -11.17 12.35 -23.86
CA ILE A 124 -11.39 11.85 -22.49
C ILE A 124 -10.68 12.76 -21.48
N VAL A 125 -9.36 12.99 -21.64
CA VAL A 125 -8.58 13.85 -20.74
C VAL A 125 -9.14 15.28 -20.68
N THR A 126 -9.58 15.83 -21.81
CA THR A 126 -10.18 17.17 -21.89
C THR A 126 -11.53 17.23 -21.18
N LEU A 127 -12.41 16.24 -21.41
CA LEU A 127 -13.70 16.12 -20.73
C LEU A 127 -13.51 15.94 -19.22
N THR A 128 -12.61 15.07 -18.77
CA THR A 128 -12.28 14.91 -17.35
C THR A 128 -11.85 16.25 -16.73
N LYS A 129 -10.96 17.00 -17.39
CA LYS A 129 -10.53 18.31 -16.89
C LYS A 129 -11.68 19.32 -16.83
N MET A 130 -12.54 19.38 -17.85
CA MET A 130 -13.71 20.25 -17.84
C MET A 130 -14.65 19.90 -16.67
N TYR A 131 -14.96 18.61 -16.46
CA TYR A 131 -15.77 18.15 -15.33
C TYR A 131 -15.13 18.41 -13.96
N MET A 132 -13.79 18.36 -13.84
CA MET A 132 -13.10 18.77 -12.62
C MET A 132 -13.24 20.28 -12.35
N LEU A 133 -13.16 21.12 -13.39
CA LEU A 133 -13.29 22.58 -13.25
C LEU A 133 -14.74 23.02 -12.99
N LEU A 134 -15.73 22.28 -13.50
CA LEU A 134 -17.16 22.56 -13.28
C LEU A 134 -17.58 22.43 -11.81
N GLN A 135 -16.90 21.59 -11.02
CA GLN A 135 -17.23 21.32 -9.61
C GLN A 135 -17.21 22.56 -8.70
N ALA A 136 -16.40 23.56 -9.01
CA ALA A 136 -16.38 24.82 -8.26
C ALA A 136 -17.66 25.65 -8.41
N TYR A 137 -18.59 25.27 -9.32
CA TYR A 137 -19.71 26.11 -9.75
C TYR A 137 -21.03 25.32 -9.77
N PRO A 138 -21.81 25.33 -8.67
CA PRO A 138 -23.02 24.51 -8.53
C PRO A 138 -24.10 24.70 -9.61
N THR A 139 -24.20 25.88 -10.21
CA THR A 139 -25.11 26.14 -11.34
C THR A 139 -24.68 25.37 -12.59
N LEU A 140 -23.41 25.46 -12.99
CA LEU A 140 -22.90 24.70 -14.14
C LEU A 140 -22.88 23.18 -13.87
N VAL A 141 -22.74 22.74 -12.62
CA VAL A 141 -22.91 21.32 -12.27
C VAL A 141 -24.33 20.84 -12.59
N ARG A 142 -25.36 21.63 -12.29
CA ARG A 142 -26.75 21.29 -12.59
C ARG A 142 -27.06 21.38 -14.09
N GLU A 143 -26.65 22.47 -14.74
CA GLU A 143 -26.98 22.79 -16.13
C GLU A 143 -26.17 21.98 -17.15
N MET A 144 -24.89 21.72 -16.88
CA MET A 144 -23.95 21.11 -17.82
C MET A 144 -23.53 19.71 -17.38
N ALA A 145 -22.95 19.56 -16.18
CA ALA A 145 -22.32 18.30 -15.81
C ALA A 145 -23.33 17.17 -15.55
N THR A 146 -24.39 17.43 -14.78
CA THR A 146 -25.41 16.44 -14.42
C THR A 146 -26.04 15.77 -15.65
N PRO A 147 -26.46 16.49 -16.72
CA PRO A 147 -27.01 15.85 -17.92
C PRO A 147 -25.96 15.19 -18.84
N THR A 148 -24.68 15.59 -18.83
CA THR A 148 -23.69 15.06 -19.80
C THR A 148 -22.72 14.02 -19.24
N VAL A 149 -22.48 13.99 -17.92
CA VAL A 149 -21.59 13.00 -17.27
C VAL A 149 -22.04 11.55 -17.50
N PRO A 150 -23.33 11.17 -17.40
CA PRO A 150 -23.76 9.80 -17.65
C PRO A 150 -23.42 9.32 -19.07
N ASP A 151 -23.62 10.17 -20.09
CA ASP A 151 -23.38 9.80 -21.49
C ASP A 151 -21.88 9.77 -21.81
N PHE A 152 -21.07 10.63 -21.18
CA PHE A 152 -19.61 10.51 -21.22
C PHE A 152 -19.14 9.16 -20.68
N VAL A 153 -19.65 8.73 -19.52
CA VAL A 153 -19.25 7.45 -18.91
C VAL A 153 -19.74 6.27 -19.76
N LYS A 154 -20.98 6.28 -20.25
CA LYS A 154 -21.47 5.27 -21.21
C LYS A 154 -20.57 5.17 -22.45
N ALA A 155 -20.18 6.30 -23.04
CA ALA A 155 -19.28 6.32 -24.20
C ALA A 155 -17.90 5.74 -23.86
N CYS A 156 -17.33 6.05 -22.69
CA CYS A 156 -16.07 5.46 -22.23
C CYS A 156 -16.18 3.94 -22.05
N LEU A 157 -17.25 3.46 -21.41
CA LEU A 157 -17.50 2.03 -21.19
C LEU A 157 -17.71 1.28 -22.51
N GLN A 158 -18.41 1.87 -23.49
CA GLN A 158 -18.55 1.32 -24.84
C GLN A 158 -17.21 1.19 -25.57
N LEU A 159 -16.27 2.12 -25.36
CA LEU A 159 -14.93 2.06 -25.97
C LEU A 159 -14.04 0.98 -25.35
N ILE A 160 -14.13 0.73 -24.04
CA ILE A 160 -13.29 -0.29 -23.37
C ILE A 160 -13.90 -1.68 -23.32
N ARG A 161 -15.19 -1.83 -23.66
CA ARG A 161 -15.96 -3.09 -23.60
C ARG A 161 -15.17 -4.24 -24.25
N PRO A 162 -15.02 -5.40 -23.57
CA PRO A 162 -14.38 -6.55 -24.18
C PRO A 162 -15.16 -6.98 -25.45
N PRO A 163 -14.47 -7.38 -26.53
CA PRO A 163 -15.14 -7.90 -27.71
C PRO A 163 -15.89 -9.19 -27.38
N ALA A 164 -16.93 -9.50 -28.14
CA ALA A 164 -17.52 -10.85 -28.12
C ALA A 164 -16.44 -11.90 -28.42
N SER A 165 -16.60 -13.08 -27.81
CA SER A 165 -15.57 -14.12 -27.67
C SER A 165 -14.80 -14.42 -28.97
N GLY A 166 -13.49 -14.63 -28.84
CA GLY A 166 -12.60 -15.06 -29.92
C GLY A 166 -11.97 -13.98 -30.80
N ARG A 167 -12.21 -12.67 -30.54
CA ARG A 167 -11.51 -11.58 -31.27
C ARG A 167 -10.49 -10.86 -30.38
N PRO A 168 -9.25 -10.59 -30.88
CA PRO A 168 -8.26 -9.83 -30.11
C PRO A 168 -8.76 -8.41 -29.82
N ARG A 169 -8.48 -7.91 -28.61
CA ARG A 169 -8.93 -6.60 -28.15
C ARG A 169 -8.27 -5.50 -28.98
N LYS A 170 -9.09 -4.74 -29.73
CA LYS A 170 -8.62 -3.64 -30.60
C LYS A 170 -8.11 -2.39 -29.86
N VAL A 171 -8.17 -2.38 -28.53
CA VAL A 171 -7.92 -1.20 -27.69
C VAL A 171 -6.69 -1.45 -26.81
N PRO A 172 -5.62 -0.63 -26.92
CA PRO A 172 -4.42 -0.76 -26.10
C PRO A 172 -4.72 -0.60 -24.61
N ALA A 173 -4.00 -1.32 -23.75
CA ALA A 173 -4.17 -1.25 -22.31
C ALA A 173 -3.98 0.18 -21.73
N ALA A 174 -3.05 0.97 -22.29
CA ALA A 174 -2.85 2.37 -21.88
C ALA A 174 -4.10 3.25 -22.06
N PHE A 175 -4.88 3.02 -23.11
CA PHE A 175 -6.13 3.75 -23.33
C PHE A 175 -7.18 3.41 -22.25
N VAL A 176 -7.22 2.15 -21.84
CA VAL A 176 -8.13 1.64 -20.80
C VAL A 176 -7.73 2.19 -19.43
N ASP A 177 -6.43 2.34 -19.19
CA ASP A 177 -5.86 2.97 -17.99
C ASP A 177 -6.26 4.45 -17.91
N THR A 178 -6.14 5.20 -19.02
CA THR A 178 -6.66 6.58 -19.12
C THR A 178 -8.17 6.67 -18.83
N VAL A 179 -8.96 5.68 -19.28
CA VAL A 179 -10.40 5.59 -18.93
C VAL A 179 -10.60 5.29 -17.43
N ALA A 180 -9.93 4.30 -16.85
CA ALA A 180 -10.06 3.96 -15.42
C ALA A 180 -9.63 5.14 -14.52
N SER A 181 -8.54 5.82 -14.87
CA SER A 181 -8.07 7.06 -14.24
C SER A 181 -9.05 8.22 -14.36
N SER A 182 -9.73 8.37 -15.50
CA SER A 182 -10.80 9.36 -15.70
C SER A 182 -12.01 9.06 -14.81
N LEU A 183 -12.50 7.82 -14.84
CA LEU A 183 -13.65 7.39 -14.04
C LEU A 183 -13.38 7.53 -12.54
N SER A 184 -12.17 7.20 -12.07
CA SER A 184 -11.78 7.33 -10.67
C SER A 184 -11.94 8.76 -10.15
N LYS A 185 -11.61 9.77 -10.98
CA LYS A 185 -11.79 11.19 -10.65
C LYS A 185 -13.27 11.57 -10.65
N LEU A 186 -14.04 11.12 -11.65
CA LEU A 186 -15.45 11.49 -11.75
C LEU A 186 -16.34 10.82 -10.70
N VAL A 187 -16.04 9.60 -10.27
CA VAL A 187 -16.80 8.88 -9.23
C VAL A 187 -16.78 9.63 -7.89
N VAL A 188 -15.64 10.20 -7.51
CA VAL A 188 -15.49 11.00 -6.27
C VAL A 188 -16.26 12.33 -6.38
N LEU A 189 -16.25 12.95 -7.55
CA LEU A 189 -16.83 14.27 -7.79
C LEU A 189 -18.35 14.25 -8.06
N TYR A 190 -18.83 13.25 -8.80
CA TYR A 190 -20.23 13.10 -9.24
C TYR A 190 -20.89 11.79 -8.76
N PRO A 191 -20.78 11.41 -7.47
CA PRO A 191 -21.15 10.08 -6.99
C PRO A 191 -22.64 9.74 -7.18
N THR A 192 -23.53 10.72 -6.98
CA THR A 192 -24.99 10.53 -7.12
C THR A 192 -25.39 10.33 -8.59
N THR A 193 -24.81 11.12 -9.50
CA THR A 193 -25.01 11.02 -10.95
C THR A 193 -24.50 9.69 -11.52
N LEU A 194 -23.42 9.14 -10.95
CA LEU A 194 -22.77 7.93 -11.46
C LEU A 194 -23.23 6.62 -10.81
N ARG A 195 -24.01 6.67 -9.72
CA ARG A 195 -24.59 5.48 -9.06
C ARG A 195 -25.25 4.48 -10.02
N PRO A 196 -26.10 4.87 -10.99
CA PRO A 196 -26.74 3.91 -11.91
C PRO A 196 -25.76 3.17 -12.84
N LEU A 197 -24.52 3.67 -12.96
CA LEU A 197 -23.48 3.11 -13.83
C LEU A 197 -22.41 2.33 -13.04
N ALA A 198 -22.50 2.25 -11.71
CA ALA A 198 -21.52 1.58 -10.85
C ALA A 198 -21.28 0.12 -11.23
N ALA A 199 -22.35 -0.66 -11.42
CA ALA A 199 -22.26 -2.07 -11.85
C ALA A 199 -21.63 -2.22 -13.26
N GLN A 200 -21.91 -1.29 -14.18
CA GLN A 200 -21.31 -1.31 -15.52
C GLN A 200 -19.82 -0.97 -15.48
N MET A 201 -19.40 -0.06 -14.58
CA MET A 201 -17.99 0.25 -14.33
C MET A 201 -17.25 -0.94 -13.72
N LYS A 202 -17.83 -1.63 -12.71
CA LYS A 202 -17.30 -2.89 -12.18
C LYS A 202 -17.11 -3.92 -13.31
N ALA A 203 -18.19 -4.27 -14.02
CA ALA A 203 -18.18 -5.30 -15.05
C ALA A 203 -17.17 -5.05 -16.18
N ALA A 204 -16.97 -3.79 -16.59
CA ALA A 204 -16.03 -3.43 -17.65
C ALA A 204 -14.54 -3.51 -17.24
N LEU A 205 -14.23 -3.39 -15.95
CA LEU A 205 -12.85 -3.34 -15.43
C LEU A 205 -12.49 -4.53 -14.52
N ARG A 206 -13.46 -5.39 -14.17
CA ARG A 206 -13.30 -6.69 -13.48
C ARG A 206 -12.09 -7.52 -13.97
N PRO A 207 -11.81 -7.65 -15.28
CA PRO A 207 -10.67 -8.44 -15.76
C PRO A 207 -9.27 -7.85 -15.46
N TYR A 208 -9.18 -6.62 -14.93
CA TYR A 208 -7.90 -5.96 -14.66
C TYR A 208 -7.60 -5.82 -13.16
N VAL A 209 -8.49 -6.27 -12.28
CA VAL A 209 -8.33 -6.16 -10.82
C VAL A 209 -7.27 -7.13 -10.30
N ALA A 210 -7.39 -8.42 -10.65
CA ALA A 210 -6.41 -9.46 -10.31
C ALA A 210 -6.26 -10.44 -11.50
N PRO A 211 -5.66 -9.98 -12.61
CA PRO A 211 -5.42 -10.80 -13.80
C PRO A 211 -4.35 -11.87 -13.50
N THR A 212 -4.40 -12.96 -14.26
CA THR A 212 -3.59 -14.16 -14.07
C THR A 212 -2.89 -14.58 -15.35
N SER A 213 -1.93 -15.49 -15.23
CA SER A 213 -1.31 -16.19 -16.38
C SER A 213 -2.29 -17.02 -17.22
N SER A 214 -3.51 -17.32 -16.73
CA SER A 214 -4.60 -17.91 -17.53
C SER A 214 -5.29 -16.91 -18.47
N ASP A 215 -5.13 -15.59 -18.25
CA ASP A 215 -5.81 -14.56 -19.05
C ASP A 215 -5.16 -14.37 -20.44
N ALA A 216 -6.00 -14.19 -21.46
CA ALA A 216 -5.57 -14.05 -22.86
C ALA A 216 -4.77 -12.77 -23.19
N ALA A 217 -4.52 -11.88 -22.21
CA ALA A 217 -3.81 -10.62 -22.42
C ALA A 217 -3.03 -10.16 -21.18
N VAL A 218 -1.73 -9.89 -21.33
CA VAL A 218 -0.89 -9.32 -20.28
C VAL A 218 -1.38 -7.92 -19.89
N VAL A 219 -1.70 -7.73 -18.61
CA VAL A 219 -2.22 -6.46 -18.07
C VAL A 219 -1.10 -5.63 -17.42
N PRO A 220 -0.81 -4.41 -17.93
CA PRO A 220 0.19 -3.52 -17.33
C PRO A 220 -0.12 -3.19 -15.87
N ARG A 221 0.92 -2.95 -15.08
CA ARG A 221 0.80 -2.62 -13.65
C ARG A 221 -0.06 -1.38 -13.40
N SER A 222 0.12 -0.31 -14.18
CA SER A 222 -0.67 0.92 -14.02
C SER A 222 -2.18 0.71 -14.24
N LEU A 223 -2.56 -0.11 -15.22
CA LEU A 223 -3.97 -0.48 -15.44
C LEU A 223 -4.54 -1.32 -14.29
N ARG A 224 -3.74 -2.19 -13.66
CA ARG A 224 -4.16 -2.91 -12.44
C ARG A 224 -4.44 -1.94 -11.29
N GLU A 225 -3.48 -1.07 -10.99
CA GLU A 225 -3.59 -0.04 -9.94
C GLU A 225 -4.79 0.90 -10.19
N SER A 226 -4.96 1.43 -11.40
CA SER A 226 -6.10 2.29 -11.77
C SER A 226 -7.45 1.57 -11.68
N SER A 227 -7.52 0.28 -12.00
CA SER A 227 -8.76 -0.50 -11.93
C SER A 227 -9.15 -0.82 -10.49
N ARG A 228 -8.20 -1.29 -9.67
CA ARG A 228 -8.40 -1.51 -8.23
C ARG A 228 -8.81 -0.23 -7.50
N ARG A 229 -8.11 0.88 -7.77
CA ARG A 229 -8.45 2.19 -7.22
C ARG A 229 -9.88 2.62 -7.57
N LEU A 230 -10.32 2.41 -8.82
CA LEU A 230 -11.71 2.67 -9.17
C LEU A 230 -12.68 1.80 -8.37
N PHE A 231 -12.40 0.50 -8.24
CA PHE A 231 -13.23 -0.43 -7.46
C PHE A 231 -13.39 0.03 -5.99
N VAL A 232 -12.31 0.46 -5.33
CA VAL A 232 -12.38 1.03 -3.97
C VAL A 232 -13.23 2.32 -3.96
N LEU A 233 -13.00 3.22 -4.92
CA LEU A 233 -13.69 4.51 -5.00
C LEU A 233 -15.18 4.39 -5.37
N LEU A 234 -15.63 3.29 -5.99
CA LEU A 234 -17.06 3.08 -6.29
C LEU A 234 -17.95 3.06 -5.02
N SER A 235 -17.37 2.80 -3.84
CA SER A 235 -18.01 3.01 -2.54
C SER A 235 -18.59 4.42 -2.33
N TYR A 236 -18.06 5.45 -3.01
CA TYR A 236 -18.62 6.81 -2.98
C TYR A 236 -20.02 6.90 -3.59
N THR A 237 -20.35 6.00 -4.53
CA THR A 237 -21.63 6.00 -5.25
C THR A 237 -22.79 5.42 -4.44
N ALA A 238 -22.52 4.82 -3.27
CA ALA A 238 -23.53 4.22 -2.39
C ALA A 238 -24.71 5.18 -2.08
N PRO A 239 -25.91 4.65 -1.82
CA PRO A 239 -27.04 5.45 -1.35
C PRO A 239 -26.83 5.96 0.09
N LYS A 240 -27.28 7.20 0.35
CA LYS A 240 -27.23 7.86 1.67
C LYS A 240 -25.81 7.81 2.27
N ASN A 241 -25.70 7.57 3.59
CA ASN A 241 -24.41 7.44 4.30
C ASN A 241 -23.79 6.04 4.21
N GLY A 242 -24.38 5.10 3.47
CA GLY A 242 -23.91 3.71 3.34
C GLY A 242 -22.59 3.51 2.59
N SER A 243 -21.83 4.58 2.33
CA SER A 243 -20.51 4.52 1.68
C SER A 243 -19.48 3.76 2.52
N SER A 244 -19.55 3.90 3.85
CA SER A 244 -18.70 3.17 4.80
C SER A 244 -19.08 1.69 4.90
N GLU A 245 -20.37 1.36 4.90
CA GLU A 245 -20.87 -0.01 4.87
C GLU A 245 -20.52 -0.73 3.56
N GLU A 246 -20.68 -0.05 2.42
CA GLU A 246 -20.28 -0.56 1.10
C GLU A 246 -18.77 -0.86 1.05
N TRP A 247 -17.94 0.07 1.54
CA TRP A 247 -16.50 -0.11 1.64
C TRP A 247 -16.13 -1.29 2.55
N ALA A 248 -16.75 -1.39 3.73
CA ALA A 248 -16.51 -2.46 4.70
C ALA A 248 -16.96 -3.84 4.16
N ARG A 249 -18.06 -3.90 3.40
CA ARG A 249 -18.52 -5.12 2.74
C ARG A 249 -17.55 -5.54 1.63
N ALA A 250 -17.08 -4.58 0.83
CA ALA A 250 -16.20 -4.83 -0.31
C ALA A 250 -14.81 -5.32 0.12
N ILE A 251 -14.20 -4.73 1.16
CA ILE A 251 -12.91 -5.23 1.69
C ILE A 251 -13.06 -6.63 2.28
N ARG A 252 -14.15 -6.92 3.02
CA ARG A 252 -14.43 -8.27 3.54
C ARG A 252 -14.63 -9.32 2.46
N ALA A 253 -15.36 -8.99 1.39
CA ALA A 253 -15.49 -9.86 0.22
C ALA A 253 -14.11 -10.14 -0.40
N THR A 254 -13.26 -9.12 -0.52
CA THR A 254 -11.88 -9.26 -1.03
C THR A 254 -11.01 -10.17 -0.13
N ILE A 255 -11.18 -10.11 1.20
CA ILE A 255 -10.50 -11.01 2.15
C ILE A 255 -11.02 -12.45 2.00
N LEU A 256 -12.33 -12.64 1.81
CA LEU A 256 -12.93 -13.95 1.60
C LEU A 256 -12.46 -14.59 0.27
N ASP A 257 -12.41 -13.82 -0.82
CA ASP A 257 -11.88 -14.24 -2.11
C ASP A 257 -10.38 -14.62 -2.01
N ALA A 258 -9.62 -13.88 -1.20
CA ALA A 258 -8.22 -14.21 -0.93
C ALA A 258 -8.10 -15.53 -0.18
N HIS A 259 -8.88 -15.76 0.88
CA HIS A 259 -8.91 -17.05 1.57
C HIS A 259 -9.33 -18.21 0.65
N ALA A 260 -10.38 -18.06 -0.15
CA ALA A 260 -10.81 -19.09 -1.10
C ALA A 260 -9.75 -19.38 -2.18
N THR A 261 -8.95 -18.37 -2.55
CA THR A 261 -7.79 -18.57 -3.43
C THR A 261 -6.66 -19.32 -2.69
N VAL A 262 -6.38 -18.98 -1.43
CA VAL A 262 -5.39 -19.69 -0.59
C VAL A 262 -5.79 -21.15 -0.41
N ASP A 263 -7.06 -21.47 -0.14
CA ASP A 263 -7.55 -22.85 0.01
C ASP A 263 -7.17 -23.75 -1.18
N GLN A 264 -7.15 -23.20 -2.40
CA GLN A 264 -6.78 -23.95 -3.61
C GLN A 264 -5.28 -23.90 -3.90
N VAL A 265 -4.60 -22.77 -3.69
CA VAL A 265 -3.15 -22.63 -3.97
C VAL A 265 -2.31 -23.38 -2.93
N PHE A 266 -2.73 -23.42 -1.67
CA PHE A 266 -1.99 -24.05 -0.56
C PHE A 266 -2.42 -25.48 -0.26
N ARG A 267 -3.34 -26.07 -1.05
CA ARG A 267 -3.83 -27.47 -0.89
C ARG A 267 -2.74 -28.55 -0.83
N ALA A 268 -1.54 -28.23 -1.32
CA ALA A 268 -0.34 -29.05 -1.28
C ALA A 268 0.32 -29.13 0.11
N VAL A 269 -0.12 -28.29 1.05
CA VAL A 269 0.36 -28.15 2.43
C VAL A 269 -0.79 -28.47 3.40
N VAL A 270 -0.47 -29.15 4.51
CA VAL A 270 -1.38 -29.29 5.65
C VAL A 270 -1.10 -28.11 6.59
N GLU A 271 -1.98 -27.12 6.55
CA GLU A 271 -1.81 -25.88 7.32
C GLU A 271 -1.96 -26.13 8.83
N SER A 272 -1.07 -25.55 9.63
CA SER A 272 -1.13 -25.51 11.10
C SER A 272 -1.80 -24.23 11.63
N TRP A 273 -2.37 -23.41 10.74
CA TRP A 273 -3.09 -22.19 11.08
C TRP A 273 -4.53 -22.50 11.52
N GLU A 274 -4.93 -21.89 12.63
CA GLU A 274 -6.33 -21.85 13.08
C GLU A 274 -6.82 -20.40 13.02
N SER A 275 -7.98 -20.17 12.38
CA SER A 275 -8.52 -18.81 12.22
C SER A 275 -8.92 -18.20 13.55
N THR A 276 -8.35 -17.03 13.85
CA THR A 276 -8.75 -16.19 14.99
C THR A 276 -10.05 -15.43 14.73
N THR A 277 -10.49 -15.35 13.46
CA THR A 277 -11.69 -14.61 13.04
C THR A 277 -12.88 -15.50 12.67
N GLY A 278 -12.73 -16.83 12.75
CA GLY A 278 -13.79 -17.80 12.50
C GLY A 278 -13.94 -18.22 11.02
N HIS A 279 -13.01 -17.84 10.15
CA HIS A 279 -12.94 -18.39 8.80
C HIS A 279 -12.71 -19.90 8.86
N ARG A 280 -13.38 -20.64 7.98
CA ARG A 280 -13.23 -22.10 7.84
C ARG A 280 -12.74 -22.42 6.42
N PRO A 281 -11.56 -23.04 6.27
CA PRO A 281 -11.05 -23.44 4.97
C PRO A 281 -12.06 -24.31 4.22
N GLN A 282 -12.20 -24.06 2.92
CA GLN A 282 -13.00 -24.91 2.03
C GLN A 282 -12.23 -26.18 1.67
N ALA A 283 -12.95 -27.28 1.41
CA ALA A 283 -12.34 -28.54 1.02
C ALA A 283 -11.78 -28.45 -0.41
N ALA A 284 -10.46 -28.35 -0.53
CA ALA A 284 -9.78 -28.27 -1.83
C ALA A 284 -10.03 -29.52 -2.69
N HIS A 285 -10.21 -29.33 -3.99
CA HIS A 285 -10.49 -30.43 -4.93
C HIS A 285 -9.20 -31.13 -5.36
N THR A 286 -8.84 -32.24 -4.71
CA THR A 286 -7.57 -32.95 -4.98
C THR A 286 -7.52 -33.75 -6.29
N GLY A 287 -8.61 -33.80 -7.07
CA GLY A 287 -8.72 -34.61 -8.29
C GLY A 287 -8.51 -33.87 -9.62
N ALA A 288 -8.36 -32.55 -9.58
CA ALA A 288 -8.18 -31.68 -10.75
C ALA A 288 -7.18 -30.57 -10.43
N ASP A 289 -6.74 -29.80 -11.43
CA ASP A 289 -5.88 -28.64 -11.24
C ASP A 289 -6.53 -27.59 -10.31
N PRO A 290 -5.75 -26.85 -9.50
CA PRO A 290 -6.30 -25.85 -8.60
C PRO A 290 -6.91 -24.73 -9.44
N SER A 291 -8.12 -24.32 -9.08
CA SER A 291 -8.91 -23.40 -9.89
C SER A 291 -9.89 -22.60 -9.03
N GLY A 292 -10.34 -21.47 -9.55
CA GLY A 292 -11.29 -20.59 -8.87
C GLY A 292 -11.71 -19.40 -9.72
N GLY A 293 -12.59 -18.56 -9.16
CA GLY A 293 -13.27 -17.51 -9.92
C GLY A 293 -14.34 -18.08 -10.87
N GLY A 294 -14.96 -17.20 -11.65
CA GLY A 294 -16.05 -17.58 -12.55
C GLY A 294 -16.65 -16.42 -13.35
N ASP A 295 -17.76 -16.73 -14.02
CA ASP A 295 -18.46 -15.82 -14.92
C ASP A 295 -19.55 -14.99 -14.23
N ALA A 296 -19.82 -15.20 -12.93
CA ALA A 296 -20.78 -14.37 -12.20
C ALA A 296 -20.32 -12.90 -12.11
N ALA A 297 -21.27 -11.99 -11.92
CA ALA A 297 -21.02 -10.55 -11.98
C ALA A 297 -20.08 -10.04 -10.87
N GLU A 298 -20.11 -10.64 -9.68
CA GLU A 298 -19.28 -10.26 -8.52
C GLU A 298 -18.03 -11.14 -8.36
N GLU A 299 -17.95 -12.30 -9.01
CA GLU A 299 -16.75 -13.15 -9.01
C GLU A 299 -15.64 -12.52 -9.87
N LEU A 300 -14.38 -12.84 -9.62
CA LEU A 300 -13.28 -12.51 -10.55
C LEU A 300 -13.15 -13.59 -11.65
N PRO A 301 -12.55 -13.30 -12.82
CA PRO A 301 -12.47 -14.25 -13.94
C PRO A 301 -11.89 -15.62 -13.53
N PRO A 302 -12.29 -16.72 -14.20
CA PRO A 302 -11.80 -18.06 -13.88
C PRO A 302 -10.29 -18.19 -14.13
N TRP A 303 -9.61 -18.98 -13.30
CA TRP A 303 -8.18 -19.29 -13.42
C TRP A 303 -7.91 -20.78 -13.11
N THR A 304 -6.81 -21.31 -13.61
CA THR A 304 -6.41 -22.72 -13.45
C THR A 304 -4.89 -22.87 -13.34
N GLY A 305 -4.41 -23.70 -12.40
CA GLY A 305 -3.00 -23.93 -12.12
C GLY A 305 -2.46 -23.10 -10.94
N VAL A 306 -1.38 -23.57 -10.30
CA VAL A 306 -0.84 -22.92 -9.08
C VAL A 306 -0.29 -21.53 -9.39
N ALA A 307 0.43 -21.36 -10.50
CA ALA A 307 0.93 -20.06 -10.94
C ALA A 307 -0.20 -19.03 -11.14
N ALA A 308 -1.29 -19.42 -11.81
CA ALA A 308 -2.43 -18.52 -12.03
C ALA A 308 -3.19 -18.19 -10.73
N GLY A 309 -3.27 -19.15 -9.81
CA GLY A 309 -3.80 -18.92 -8.46
C GLY A 309 -2.90 -18.01 -7.61
N ALA A 310 -1.58 -18.12 -7.76
CA ALA A 310 -0.62 -17.22 -7.12
C ALA A 310 -0.73 -15.81 -7.68
N ASP A 311 -0.84 -15.64 -9.01
CA ASP A 311 -1.13 -14.34 -9.65
C ASP A 311 -2.42 -13.72 -9.10
N ARG A 312 -3.48 -14.53 -8.96
CA ARG A 312 -4.77 -14.11 -8.39
C ARG A 312 -4.61 -13.66 -6.93
N LEU A 313 -3.91 -14.43 -6.10
CA LEU A 313 -3.68 -14.12 -4.69
C LEU A 313 -2.83 -12.85 -4.52
N ILE A 314 -1.73 -12.72 -5.27
CA ILE A 314 -0.92 -11.51 -5.35
C ILE A 314 -1.81 -10.32 -5.75
N GLY A 315 -2.65 -10.50 -6.77
CA GLY A 315 -3.56 -9.47 -7.25
C GLY A 315 -4.60 -9.03 -6.21
N LEU A 316 -5.09 -9.96 -5.39
CA LEU A 316 -6.01 -9.70 -4.28
C LEU A 316 -5.31 -9.02 -3.09
N LEU A 317 -4.09 -9.44 -2.73
CA LEU A 317 -3.28 -8.78 -1.68
C LEU A 317 -2.93 -7.33 -2.05
N GLU A 318 -2.55 -7.09 -3.30
CA GLU A 318 -2.34 -5.72 -3.81
C GLU A 318 -3.67 -4.91 -3.83
N PHE A 319 -4.80 -5.54 -4.14
CA PHE A 319 -6.12 -4.88 -4.07
C PHE A 319 -6.50 -4.54 -2.62
N LEU A 320 -6.23 -5.42 -1.65
CA LEU A 320 -6.35 -5.11 -0.22
C LEU A 320 -5.48 -3.90 0.16
N ALA A 321 -4.26 -3.79 -0.35
CA ALA A 321 -3.39 -2.64 -0.10
C ALA A 321 -3.99 -1.33 -0.67
N ASP A 322 -4.66 -1.39 -1.83
CA ASP A 322 -5.34 -0.24 -2.43
C ASP A 322 -6.52 0.30 -1.60
N TYR A 323 -7.16 -0.53 -0.75
CA TYR A 323 -8.14 -0.05 0.23
C TYR A 323 -7.49 0.87 1.28
N PHE A 324 -6.25 0.57 1.71
CA PHE A 324 -5.50 1.40 2.67
C PHE A 324 -4.88 2.65 2.01
N ASN A 325 -4.50 2.56 0.73
CA ASN A 325 -3.92 3.67 -0.02
C ASN A 325 -4.96 4.68 -0.55
N SER A 326 -6.25 4.35 -0.52
CA SER A 326 -7.33 5.19 -1.08
C SER A 326 -8.03 6.06 -0.02
N PRO A 327 -8.44 7.30 -0.37
CA PRO A 327 -9.29 8.12 0.49
C PRO A 327 -10.73 7.59 0.52
N THR A 328 -11.41 7.73 1.66
CA THR A 328 -12.82 7.37 1.84
C THR A 328 -13.66 8.63 2.05
N LYS A 329 -14.95 8.56 1.67
CA LYS A 329 -15.89 9.69 1.80
C LYS A 329 -16.24 10.02 3.25
N ALA A 330 -16.17 9.02 4.12
CA ALA A 330 -16.52 9.06 5.54
C ALA A 330 -15.57 8.13 6.31
N PRO A 331 -15.55 8.18 7.66
CA PRO A 331 -14.91 7.15 8.48
C PRO A 331 -15.43 5.75 8.14
N VAL A 332 -14.55 4.76 8.16
CA VAL A 332 -14.86 3.36 7.82
C VAL A 332 -14.37 2.41 8.92
N THR A 333 -15.13 1.34 9.16
CA THR A 333 -14.69 0.26 10.05
C THR A 333 -13.73 -0.65 9.28
N VAL A 334 -12.48 -0.70 9.70
CA VAL A 334 -11.45 -1.53 9.07
C VAL A 334 -11.35 -2.89 9.76
N PRO A 335 -11.52 -4.03 9.06
CA PRO A 335 -11.44 -5.36 9.65
C PRO A 335 -9.98 -5.80 9.84
N LEU A 336 -9.23 -5.12 10.70
CA LEU A 336 -7.79 -5.36 10.90
C LEU A 336 -7.49 -6.79 11.36
N GLY A 337 -8.33 -7.37 12.21
CA GLY A 337 -8.21 -8.77 12.62
C GLY A 337 -8.27 -9.74 11.44
N GLU A 338 -9.23 -9.55 10.53
CA GLU A 338 -9.42 -10.40 9.34
C GLU A 338 -8.22 -10.28 8.36
N VAL A 339 -7.64 -9.08 8.23
CA VAL A 339 -6.43 -8.85 7.43
C VAL A 339 -5.19 -9.51 8.06
N LEU A 340 -5.05 -9.44 9.39
CA LEU A 340 -3.94 -10.05 10.11
C LEU A 340 -4.04 -11.58 10.14
N ASP A 341 -5.25 -12.14 10.26
CA ASP A 341 -5.53 -13.58 10.22
C ASP A 341 -5.17 -14.17 8.84
N LEU A 342 -5.55 -13.49 7.74
CA LEU A 342 -5.16 -13.85 6.38
C LEU A 342 -3.64 -13.77 6.16
N THR A 343 -2.99 -12.69 6.60
CA THR A 343 -1.53 -12.52 6.39
C THR A 343 -0.70 -13.46 7.27
N ALA A 344 -1.16 -13.77 8.49
CA ALA A 344 -0.58 -14.81 9.32
C ALA A 344 -0.69 -16.19 8.66
N ARG A 345 -1.87 -16.57 8.15
CA ARG A 345 -2.08 -17.81 7.38
C ARG A 345 -1.06 -17.95 6.24
N ILE A 346 -0.93 -16.89 5.43
CA ILE A 346 -0.05 -16.88 4.25
C ILE A 346 1.43 -16.98 4.64
N THR A 347 1.85 -16.28 5.70
CA THR A 347 3.26 -16.23 6.12
C THR A 347 3.70 -17.44 6.96
N LEU A 348 2.76 -18.18 7.56
CA LEU A 348 3.05 -19.46 8.24
C LEU A 348 3.55 -20.53 7.27
N VAL A 349 3.09 -20.53 6.03
CA VAL A 349 3.57 -21.44 4.98
C VAL A 349 4.92 -20.95 4.46
N THR A 350 5.95 -21.78 4.61
CA THR A 350 7.34 -21.52 4.20
C THR A 350 7.92 -22.77 3.53
N PRO A 351 8.92 -22.66 2.63
CA PRO A 351 9.52 -23.83 2.01
C PRO A 351 10.28 -24.66 3.06
N PRO A 352 10.29 -26.00 2.95
CA PRO A 352 10.98 -26.88 3.89
C PRO A 352 12.49 -26.57 3.89
N SER A 353 13.03 -26.33 5.09
CA SER A 353 14.44 -25.96 5.27
C SER A 353 15.30 -27.20 5.46
N SER A 354 16.32 -27.37 4.62
CA SER A 354 17.25 -28.50 4.72
C SER A 354 17.96 -28.51 6.08
N GLY A 355 17.65 -29.50 6.93
CA GLY A 355 18.27 -29.70 8.24
C GLY A 355 17.44 -29.27 9.46
N ALA A 356 16.25 -28.69 9.29
CA ALA A 356 15.25 -28.58 10.35
C ALA A 356 14.25 -29.73 10.21
N GLU A 357 13.85 -30.39 11.30
CA GLU A 357 12.76 -31.39 11.23
C GLU A 357 11.47 -30.72 10.72
N ASP A 358 10.77 -31.39 9.80
CA ASP A 358 9.77 -30.79 8.91
C ASP A 358 8.68 -29.99 9.65
N SER A 359 8.85 -28.67 9.71
CA SER A 359 7.84 -27.76 10.27
C SER A 359 6.60 -27.57 9.40
N VAL A 360 6.65 -28.04 8.14
CA VAL A 360 5.58 -27.90 7.15
C VAL A 360 5.22 -29.27 6.58
N ILE A 361 4.10 -29.83 7.05
CA ILE A 361 3.59 -31.12 6.60
C ILE A 361 3.01 -30.95 5.20
N THR A 362 3.49 -31.71 4.21
CA THR A 362 2.93 -31.66 2.84
C THR A 362 1.81 -32.68 2.66
N ASN A 363 0.77 -32.32 1.90
CA ASN A 363 -0.36 -33.19 1.61
C ASN A 363 0.07 -34.35 0.68
N PRO A 364 -0.03 -35.64 1.07
CA PRO A 364 0.39 -36.77 0.25
C PRO A 364 -0.48 -37.00 -0.99
N ALA A 365 -1.70 -36.44 -1.04
CA ALA A 365 -2.58 -36.55 -2.20
C ALA A 365 -2.18 -35.66 -3.39
N ILE A 366 -1.25 -34.71 -3.18
CA ILE A 366 -0.82 -33.75 -4.20
C ILE A 366 0.55 -34.12 -4.76
N GLY A 367 0.67 -34.01 -6.09
CA GLY A 367 1.86 -34.36 -6.86
C GLY A 367 3.11 -33.57 -6.48
N ARG A 368 4.29 -34.13 -6.79
CA ARG A 368 5.58 -33.50 -6.52
C ARG A 368 5.77 -32.20 -7.31
N ASP A 369 5.29 -32.15 -8.54
CA ASP A 369 5.50 -31.01 -9.44
C ASP A 369 4.66 -29.81 -9.01
N GLU A 370 3.40 -30.02 -8.62
CA GLU A 370 2.53 -28.98 -8.03
C GLU A 370 3.13 -28.39 -6.73
N LYS A 371 3.73 -29.25 -5.89
CA LYS A 371 4.49 -28.80 -4.70
C LYS A 371 5.69 -27.93 -5.07
N ALA A 372 6.44 -28.31 -6.09
CA ALA A 372 7.59 -27.54 -6.56
C ALA A 372 7.16 -26.19 -7.16
N GLU A 373 6.04 -26.15 -7.90
CA GLU A 373 5.44 -24.93 -8.42
C GLU A 373 5.04 -23.99 -7.28
N LEU A 374 4.35 -24.49 -6.25
CA LEU A 374 4.01 -23.71 -5.04
C LEU A 374 5.25 -23.07 -4.40
N TRP A 375 6.32 -23.83 -4.18
CA TRP A 375 7.55 -23.28 -3.58
C TRP A 375 8.24 -22.23 -4.47
N SER A 376 8.08 -22.31 -5.80
CA SER A 376 8.62 -21.31 -6.72
C SER A 376 7.89 -19.97 -6.70
N VAL A 377 6.57 -19.96 -6.48
CA VAL A 377 5.73 -18.74 -6.49
C VAL A 377 5.55 -18.10 -5.11
N LEU A 378 5.81 -18.85 -4.04
CA LEU A 378 5.64 -18.41 -2.66
C LEU A 378 6.39 -17.11 -2.30
N PRO A 379 7.62 -16.84 -2.77
CA PRO A 379 8.32 -15.58 -2.44
C PRO A 379 7.60 -14.32 -2.95
N ASP A 380 6.91 -14.39 -4.09
CA ASP A 380 6.16 -13.26 -4.65
C ASP A 380 4.83 -13.03 -3.91
N ILE A 381 4.18 -14.11 -3.47
CA ILE A 381 3.03 -14.07 -2.56
C ILE A 381 3.45 -13.39 -1.24
N HIS A 382 4.54 -13.84 -0.63
CA HIS A 382 5.09 -13.27 0.61
C HIS A 382 5.49 -11.79 0.46
N ASN A 383 6.16 -11.42 -0.63
CA ASN A 383 6.50 -10.01 -0.92
C ASN A 383 5.23 -9.13 -1.03
N SER A 384 4.13 -9.68 -1.55
CA SER A 384 2.84 -9.00 -1.65
C SER A 384 2.18 -8.81 -0.28
N VAL A 385 2.34 -9.77 0.65
CA VAL A 385 1.96 -9.60 2.07
C VAL A 385 2.78 -8.47 2.73
N LEU A 386 4.10 -8.41 2.51
CA LEU A 386 4.91 -7.33 3.08
C LEU A 386 4.49 -5.94 2.56
N ARG A 387 4.07 -5.84 1.28
CA ARG A 387 3.51 -4.61 0.71
C ARG A 387 2.16 -4.23 1.32
N LEU A 388 1.30 -5.20 1.61
CA LEU A 388 0.04 -4.98 2.31
C LEU A 388 0.29 -4.44 3.73
N HIS A 389 1.20 -5.07 4.50
CA HIS A 389 1.60 -4.58 5.82
C HIS A 389 2.16 -3.15 5.78
N HIS A 390 3.00 -2.84 4.80
CA HIS A 390 3.51 -1.48 4.59
C HIS A 390 2.39 -0.47 4.28
N ALA A 391 1.35 -0.84 3.52
CA ALA A 391 0.18 0.01 3.33
C ALA A 391 -0.63 0.21 4.63
N VAL A 392 -0.80 -0.84 5.44
CA VAL A 392 -1.47 -0.78 6.75
C VAL A 392 -0.73 0.15 7.73
N ILE A 393 0.58 -0.04 7.92
CA ILE A 393 1.41 0.77 8.82
C ILE A 393 1.38 2.25 8.41
N ARG A 394 1.57 2.57 7.12
CA ARG A 394 1.55 3.96 6.63
C ARG A 394 0.20 4.63 6.77
N ARG A 395 -0.90 3.88 6.64
CA ARG A 395 -2.26 4.39 6.76
C ARG A 395 -2.66 4.66 8.21
N LEU A 396 -2.29 3.77 9.13
CA LEU A 396 -2.65 3.86 10.56
C LEU A 396 -1.68 4.70 11.40
N ARG A 397 -0.40 4.77 11.00
CA ARG A 397 0.70 5.44 11.72
C ARG A 397 0.78 5.00 13.18
N GLU A 398 0.75 5.93 14.13
CA GLU A 398 0.80 5.67 15.58
C GLU A 398 -0.28 4.69 16.07
N ASN A 399 -1.43 4.61 15.38
CA ASN A 399 -2.48 3.66 15.72
C ASN A 399 -2.12 2.19 15.37
N ALA A 400 -1.02 1.95 14.65
CA ALA A 400 -0.53 0.61 14.35
C ALA A 400 0.41 0.03 15.42
N VAL A 401 0.76 0.76 16.49
CA VAL A 401 1.63 0.25 17.58
C VAL A 401 1.19 -1.13 18.09
N PRO A 402 -0.10 -1.44 18.32
CA PRO A 402 -0.53 -2.77 18.77
C PRO A 402 -0.26 -3.90 17.76
N LEU A 403 -0.10 -3.59 16.47
CA LEU A 403 0.13 -4.56 15.40
C LEU A 403 1.62 -4.74 15.09
N ALA A 404 2.48 -3.87 15.62
CA ALA A 404 3.85 -3.72 15.17
C ALA A 404 4.70 -4.98 15.44
N THR A 405 4.53 -5.65 16.58
CA THR A 405 5.26 -6.87 16.92
C THR A 405 4.85 -8.05 16.02
N ASP A 406 3.54 -8.28 15.86
CA ASP A 406 3.01 -9.38 15.05
C ASP A 406 3.44 -9.24 13.57
N ILE A 407 3.39 -8.03 13.04
CA ILE A 407 3.86 -7.72 11.68
C ILE A 407 5.38 -7.91 11.59
N LEU A 408 6.15 -7.51 12.60
CA LEU A 408 7.60 -7.69 12.63
C LEU A 408 8.01 -9.16 12.65
N ASP A 409 7.32 -10.01 13.40
CA ASP A 409 7.56 -11.45 13.43
C ASP A 409 7.21 -12.12 12.08
N GLN A 410 6.16 -11.66 11.40
CA GLN A 410 5.88 -12.07 10.01
C GLN A 410 6.98 -11.61 9.03
N VAL A 411 7.48 -10.37 9.16
CA VAL A 411 8.60 -9.86 8.35
C VAL A 411 9.86 -10.69 8.54
N VAL A 412 10.23 -11.00 9.79
CA VAL A 412 11.40 -11.84 10.11
C VAL A 412 11.26 -13.21 9.45
N ARG A 413 10.12 -13.88 9.65
CA ARG A 413 9.83 -15.21 9.07
C ARG A 413 9.96 -15.23 7.54
N VAL A 414 9.31 -14.28 6.86
CA VAL A 414 9.38 -14.13 5.40
C VAL A 414 10.81 -13.84 4.93
N SER A 415 11.53 -12.94 5.63
CA SER A 415 12.90 -12.57 5.26
C SER A 415 13.89 -13.74 5.36
N ALA A 416 13.68 -14.65 6.33
CA ALA A 416 14.46 -15.86 6.47
C ALA A 416 14.15 -16.87 5.36
N ALA A 417 12.86 -17.11 5.07
CA ALA A 417 12.40 -18.02 4.02
C ALA A 417 12.84 -17.60 2.60
N SER A 418 12.74 -16.31 2.28
CA SER A 418 13.04 -15.75 0.96
C SER A 418 14.36 -14.98 0.90
N ARG A 419 15.36 -15.32 1.73
CA ARG A 419 16.64 -14.60 1.86
C ARG A 419 17.44 -14.37 0.58
N HIS A 420 17.14 -15.12 -0.49
CA HIS A 420 17.77 -15.03 -1.80
C HIS A 420 17.07 -14.07 -2.76
N VAL A 421 15.83 -13.64 -2.46
CA VAL A 421 15.03 -12.76 -3.32
C VAL A 421 15.24 -11.30 -2.93
N LEU A 422 15.94 -10.55 -3.79
CA LEU A 422 16.27 -9.13 -3.55
C LEU A 422 15.02 -8.27 -3.29
N ALA A 423 13.96 -8.45 -4.08
CA ALA A 423 12.73 -7.66 -3.93
C ALA A 423 12.05 -7.84 -2.56
N THR A 424 12.06 -9.06 -2.01
CA THR A 424 11.51 -9.33 -0.67
C THR A 424 12.36 -8.69 0.42
N ARG A 425 13.70 -8.67 0.26
CA ARG A 425 14.63 -7.99 1.18
C ARG A 425 14.45 -6.47 1.17
N GLU A 426 14.32 -5.86 0.00
CA GLU A 426 14.06 -4.41 -0.14
C GLU A 426 12.77 -4.00 0.59
N THR A 427 11.68 -4.75 0.38
CA THR A 427 10.40 -4.51 1.08
C THR A 427 10.54 -4.75 2.59
N ALA A 428 11.23 -5.82 3.01
CA ALA A 428 11.45 -6.14 4.42
C ALA A 428 12.27 -5.05 5.15
N TYR A 429 13.35 -4.53 4.53
CA TYR A 429 14.15 -3.45 5.13
C TYR A 429 13.34 -2.15 5.26
N SER A 430 12.53 -1.84 4.25
CA SER A 430 11.67 -0.64 4.25
C SER A 430 10.58 -0.73 5.33
N LEU A 431 9.92 -1.88 5.47
CA LEU A 431 8.91 -2.12 6.50
C LEU A 431 9.52 -2.21 7.91
N THR A 432 10.66 -2.88 8.09
CA THR A 432 11.39 -2.92 9.38
C THR A 432 11.77 -1.51 9.84
N LYS A 433 12.19 -0.63 8.91
CA LYS A 433 12.47 0.78 9.21
C LYS A 433 11.23 1.51 9.77
N GLU A 434 10.07 1.38 9.13
CA GLU A 434 8.84 2.01 9.63
C GLU A 434 8.43 1.43 11.01
N LEU A 435 8.56 0.12 11.22
CA LEU A 435 8.26 -0.54 12.50
C LEU A 435 9.23 -0.14 13.63
N LEU A 436 10.52 -0.01 13.37
CA LEU A 436 11.51 0.44 14.37
C LEU A 436 11.30 1.89 14.78
N LEU A 437 10.90 2.76 13.84
CA LEU A 437 10.52 4.14 14.14
C LEU A 437 9.22 4.23 14.97
N LEU A 438 8.33 3.23 14.84
CA LEU A 438 7.04 3.17 15.52
C LEU A 438 7.13 2.61 16.96
N SER A 439 7.91 1.55 17.18
CA SER A 439 7.92 0.82 18.47
C SER A 439 9.28 0.26 18.90
N GLY A 440 10.37 0.50 18.15
CA GLY A 440 11.68 -0.10 18.35
C GLY A 440 12.17 -0.15 19.81
N PRO A 441 12.19 0.97 20.56
CA PRO A 441 12.71 1.01 21.93
C PRO A 441 11.93 0.17 22.95
N THR A 442 10.72 -0.29 22.59
CA THR A 442 9.85 -1.12 23.43
C THR A 442 9.93 -2.61 23.12
N LEU A 443 10.70 -3.01 22.10
CA LEU A 443 10.77 -4.40 21.65
C LEU A 443 11.39 -5.33 22.73
N PRO A 444 10.73 -6.46 23.05
CA PRO A 444 11.26 -7.42 24.01
C PRO A 444 12.49 -8.13 23.43
N LYS A 445 13.36 -8.65 24.31
CA LYS A 445 14.63 -9.26 23.89
C LYS A 445 14.45 -10.34 22.81
N LEU A 446 13.43 -11.20 22.93
CA LEU A 446 13.17 -12.28 21.98
C LEU A 446 12.94 -11.77 20.53
N THR A 447 12.22 -10.65 20.37
CA THR A 447 11.98 -10.02 19.06
C THR A 447 13.21 -9.26 18.55
N VAL A 448 14.08 -8.79 19.45
CA VAL A 448 15.40 -8.22 19.06
C VAL A 448 16.34 -9.33 18.59
N ASP A 449 16.35 -10.48 19.27
CA ASP A 449 17.15 -11.65 18.91
C ASP A 449 16.71 -12.21 17.54
N SER A 450 15.39 -12.29 17.27
CA SER A 450 14.85 -12.80 15.99
C SER A 450 15.25 -11.94 14.77
N LEU A 451 15.46 -10.63 14.96
CA LEU A 451 15.95 -9.72 13.91
C LEU A 451 17.40 -9.99 13.45
N THR A 452 18.17 -10.83 14.15
CA THR A 452 19.60 -11.04 13.88
C THR A 452 19.88 -11.45 12.42
N ALA A 453 19.08 -12.34 11.84
CA ALA A 453 19.25 -12.75 10.43
C ALA A 453 19.00 -11.59 9.44
N LEU A 454 18.01 -10.74 9.73
CA LEU A 454 17.67 -9.56 8.92
C LEU A 454 18.77 -8.49 9.05
N ILE A 455 19.32 -8.28 10.25
CA ILE A 455 20.49 -7.41 10.51
C ILE A 455 21.72 -7.88 9.73
N GLN A 456 22.05 -9.18 9.81
CA GLN A 456 23.16 -9.78 9.07
C GLN A 456 22.99 -9.59 7.56
N SER A 457 21.80 -9.88 7.05
CA SER A 457 21.43 -9.72 5.64
C SER A 457 21.59 -8.26 5.17
N ALA A 458 21.12 -7.27 5.94
CA ALA A 458 21.29 -5.85 5.61
C ALA A 458 22.77 -5.42 5.64
N CYS A 459 23.55 -5.89 6.62
CA CYS A 459 24.97 -5.61 6.70
C CYS A 459 25.75 -6.20 5.51
N GLN A 460 25.39 -7.42 5.07
CA GLN A 460 26.01 -8.06 3.91
C GLN A 460 25.81 -7.25 2.63
N ASP A 461 24.60 -6.74 2.38
CA ASP A 461 24.33 -5.92 1.18
C ASP A 461 25.06 -4.59 1.19
N ILE A 462 25.14 -3.94 2.36
CA ILE A 462 25.89 -2.69 2.51
C ILE A 462 27.39 -2.93 2.24
N LEU A 463 27.95 -4.04 2.70
CA LEU A 463 29.35 -4.40 2.45
C LEU A 463 29.61 -4.81 0.99
N LEU A 464 28.67 -5.52 0.35
CA LEU A 464 28.72 -5.82 -1.09
C LEU A 464 28.67 -4.53 -1.93
N ALA A 465 27.70 -3.63 -1.66
CA ALA A 465 27.57 -2.35 -2.34
C ALA A 465 28.79 -1.44 -2.15
N ALA A 466 29.43 -1.49 -0.97
CA ALA A 466 30.66 -0.76 -0.68
C ALA A 466 31.94 -1.41 -1.28
N GLY A 467 31.82 -2.53 -2.02
CA GLY A 467 32.97 -3.26 -2.58
C GLY A 467 33.91 -3.83 -1.51
N ARG A 468 33.38 -4.15 -0.33
CA ARG A 468 34.13 -4.68 0.84
C ARG A 468 33.95 -6.19 1.03
N LEU A 469 33.10 -6.82 0.22
CA LEU A 469 32.87 -8.25 0.17
C LEU A 469 33.03 -8.71 -1.29
N GLU A 470 33.78 -9.78 -1.51
CA GLU A 470 33.76 -10.49 -2.80
C GLU A 470 32.54 -11.43 -2.84
N ASP A 471 31.90 -11.53 -4.00
CA ASP A 471 30.69 -12.33 -4.18
C ASP A 471 31.06 -13.82 -4.23
N LYS A 472 31.08 -14.46 -3.06
CA LYS A 472 31.45 -15.86 -2.91
C LYS A 472 30.28 -16.74 -3.34
N PRO A 473 30.40 -17.55 -4.42
CA PRO A 473 29.33 -18.47 -4.80
C PRO A 473 29.08 -19.44 -3.64
N ALA A 474 27.81 -19.77 -3.41
CA ALA A 474 27.39 -20.60 -2.29
C ALA A 474 28.04 -22.00 -2.36
N ALA A 475 29.08 -22.20 -1.55
CA ALA A 475 29.68 -23.50 -1.30
C ALA A 475 29.00 -24.12 -0.08
N GLU A 476 28.42 -25.30 -0.26
CA GLU A 476 27.68 -26.03 0.77
C GLU A 476 28.58 -26.45 1.95
N ASP A 477 28.02 -26.43 3.16
CA ASP A 477 28.70 -26.88 4.38
C ASP A 477 28.99 -28.39 4.35
N THR A 478 30.25 -28.75 4.09
CA THR A 478 30.78 -30.07 4.48
C THR A 478 32.13 -29.92 5.18
N LYS A 479 32.12 -29.99 6.52
CA LYS A 479 33.33 -30.18 7.33
C LYS A 479 33.76 -31.65 7.25
N PRO A 480 34.98 -31.98 6.79
CA PRO A 480 35.55 -33.31 7.01
C PRO A 480 36.25 -33.35 8.37
N THR A 481 35.65 -34.05 9.34
CA THR A 481 36.31 -34.42 10.60
C THR A 481 37.45 -35.41 10.31
N THR A 482 38.68 -35.01 10.61
CA THR A 482 39.86 -35.87 10.45
C THR A 482 40.13 -36.66 11.73
N ASN A 483 39.72 -37.93 11.75
CA ASN A 483 40.23 -38.89 12.74
C ASN A 483 40.54 -40.22 12.04
N GLY A 484 41.82 -40.46 11.77
CA GLY A 484 42.27 -41.52 10.87
C GLY A 484 42.50 -42.86 11.57
N LYS A 485 41.81 -43.91 11.10
CA LYS A 485 42.31 -45.30 11.17
C LYS A 485 42.29 -45.91 9.78
N ARG A 486 43.48 -46.25 9.26
CA ARG A 486 43.66 -46.97 7.98
C ARG A 486 43.04 -48.36 8.05
N PRO A 487 42.56 -48.88 6.91
CA PRO A 487 43.03 -50.20 6.51
C PRO A 487 43.44 -50.32 5.03
N LYS A 488 44.63 -50.89 4.86
CA LYS A 488 45.13 -51.79 3.80
C LYS A 488 44.46 -51.76 2.41
N THR A 489 45.27 -51.26 1.48
CA THR A 489 45.36 -51.61 0.05
C THR A 489 44.98 -53.05 -0.33
N ASN A 490 44.30 -53.19 -1.49
CA ASN A 490 44.43 -54.38 -2.34
C ASN A 490 44.50 -53.93 -3.82
N PRO A 491 45.42 -54.44 -4.67
CA PRO A 491 45.70 -53.84 -5.98
C PRO A 491 45.05 -54.60 -7.14
N ASN A 492 43.96 -54.08 -7.69
CA ASN A 492 43.58 -54.22 -9.12
C ASN A 492 42.27 -53.47 -9.43
N ALA A 493 42.39 -52.21 -9.83
CA ALA A 493 41.40 -51.51 -10.65
C ALA A 493 42.13 -50.43 -11.45
N ILE A 494 41.82 -50.33 -12.74
CA ILE A 494 42.59 -49.57 -13.73
C ILE A 494 42.37 -48.06 -13.56
N ALA A 495 43.43 -47.28 -13.75
CA ALA A 495 43.42 -45.83 -13.62
C ALA A 495 42.63 -45.14 -14.73
N SER A 496 41.77 -44.19 -14.36
CA SER A 496 41.30 -43.08 -15.19
C SER A 496 41.56 -41.76 -14.47
N THR A 497 42.83 -41.39 -14.39
CA THR A 497 43.28 -40.11 -13.82
C THR A 497 43.04 -38.97 -14.82
N ASN A 498 41.86 -38.35 -14.76
CA ASN A 498 41.65 -37.07 -15.44
C ASN A 498 42.49 -35.99 -14.74
N ALA A 499 43.53 -35.51 -15.42
CA ALA A 499 44.49 -34.55 -14.89
C ALA A 499 43.96 -33.09 -14.84
N ASP A 500 42.73 -32.84 -15.30
CA ASP A 500 42.10 -31.51 -15.34
C ASP A 500 41.66 -30.96 -13.96
N ALA A 501 41.75 -31.75 -12.89
CA ALA A 501 41.33 -31.31 -11.55
C ALA A 501 42.26 -30.26 -10.89
N TYR A 502 43.36 -29.85 -11.53
CA TYR A 502 44.46 -29.10 -10.88
C TYR A 502 45.07 -27.94 -11.69
N LEU A 503 44.36 -27.33 -12.64
CA LEU A 503 44.83 -26.09 -13.30
C LEU A 503 43.80 -24.95 -13.26
N PRO A 504 44.12 -23.78 -12.66
CA PRO A 504 43.32 -22.57 -12.78
C PRO A 504 43.57 -21.94 -14.16
N SER A 505 42.64 -22.15 -15.10
CA SER A 505 42.82 -21.69 -16.49
C SER A 505 42.44 -20.21 -16.64
N ALA A 506 43.45 -19.35 -16.78
CA ALA A 506 43.28 -17.92 -17.07
C ALA A 506 43.88 -17.55 -18.45
N ASN A 507 42.98 -17.25 -19.39
CA ASN A 507 43.14 -16.41 -20.58
C ASN A 507 44.27 -16.68 -21.59
N ALA A 508 43.91 -16.96 -22.86
CA ALA A 508 43.91 -15.92 -23.92
C ALA A 508 43.47 -16.42 -25.32
N ASN A 509 42.61 -15.61 -25.97
CA ASN A 509 42.44 -15.40 -27.42
C ASN A 509 42.36 -16.60 -28.41
N THR A 510 41.15 -16.86 -28.92
CA THR A 510 40.83 -16.60 -30.35
C THR A 510 39.32 -16.55 -30.64
N THR A 511 38.87 -15.41 -31.18
CA THR A 511 37.72 -15.21 -32.10
C THR A 511 36.53 -16.18 -32.08
N GLY A 512 35.37 -15.71 -31.60
CA GLY A 512 34.07 -16.15 -32.14
C GLY A 512 32.92 -16.27 -31.14
N THR A 513 31.95 -15.36 -31.24
CA THR A 513 30.61 -15.41 -30.60
C THR A 513 30.58 -15.17 -29.09
N SER A 514 30.04 -14.01 -28.71
CA SER A 514 29.87 -13.57 -27.32
C SER A 514 28.64 -14.21 -26.65
N SER A 515 28.86 -15.08 -25.66
CA SER A 515 27.82 -15.52 -24.72
C SER A 515 28.27 -15.38 -23.27
N SER A 516 27.50 -14.59 -22.51
CA SER A 516 27.50 -14.47 -21.05
C SER A 516 28.86 -14.34 -20.34
N ALA A 517 29.46 -13.16 -20.45
CA ALA A 517 30.02 -12.57 -19.24
C ALA A 517 28.84 -12.21 -18.32
N THR A 518 28.70 -12.89 -17.18
CA THR A 518 27.82 -12.45 -16.08
C THR A 518 28.44 -11.20 -15.46
N SER A 519 28.23 -10.07 -16.12
CA SER A 519 28.51 -8.75 -15.58
C SER A 519 27.76 -8.57 -14.26
N PHE A 520 28.45 -8.04 -13.25
CA PHE A 520 27.85 -7.55 -12.01
C PHE A 520 26.59 -6.73 -12.33
N SER A 521 25.43 -7.19 -11.86
CA SER A 521 24.27 -6.33 -11.71
C SER A 521 24.44 -5.60 -10.38
N PRO A 522 24.78 -4.30 -10.35
CA PRO A 522 24.88 -3.59 -9.07
C PRO A 522 23.52 -3.63 -8.37
N LEU A 523 23.52 -3.83 -7.05
CA LEU A 523 22.28 -3.76 -6.25
C LEU A 523 21.54 -2.46 -6.59
N SER A 524 20.22 -2.54 -6.81
CA SER A 524 19.39 -1.38 -7.17
C SER A 524 19.61 -0.22 -6.18
N THR A 525 19.66 1.02 -6.67
CA THR A 525 19.82 2.21 -5.81
C THR A 525 18.76 2.26 -4.70
N SER A 526 17.52 1.83 -4.99
CA SER A 526 16.42 1.74 -4.02
C SER A 526 16.74 0.73 -2.90
N HIS A 527 17.18 -0.47 -3.28
CA HIS A 527 17.61 -1.52 -2.35
C HIS A 527 18.78 -1.08 -1.46
N GLN A 528 19.80 -0.44 -2.05
CA GLN A 528 20.94 0.11 -1.30
C GLN A 528 20.50 1.19 -0.30
N GLN A 529 19.57 2.08 -0.69
CA GLN A 529 19.01 3.10 0.20
C GLN A 529 18.19 2.49 1.33
N ALA A 530 17.38 1.46 1.06
CA ALA A 530 16.61 0.74 2.06
C ALA A 530 17.52 0.16 3.15
N ALA A 531 18.53 -0.65 2.76
CA ALA A 531 19.49 -1.24 3.68
C ALA A 531 20.31 -0.18 4.44
N THR A 532 20.89 0.80 3.73
CA THR A 532 21.75 1.84 4.33
C THR A 532 20.98 2.70 5.35
N SER A 533 19.71 3.01 5.09
CA SER A 533 18.88 3.80 6.01
C SER A 533 18.39 3.02 7.24
N LEU A 534 18.51 1.69 7.23
CA LEU A 534 18.15 0.83 8.37
C LEU A 534 19.31 0.66 9.36
N LEU A 535 20.57 0.70 8.87
CA LEU A 535 21.78 0.59 9.70
C LEU A 535 21.84 1.56 10.90
N PRO A 536 21.60 2.89 10.77
CA PRO A 536 21.57 3.79 11.93
C PRO A 536 20.40 3.51 12.86
N LEU A 537 19.28 2.96 12.36
CA LEU A 537 18.10 2.65 13.17
C LEU A 537 18.33 1.42 14.06
N PHE A 538 19.00 0.38 13.59
CA PHE A 538 19.43 -0.73 14.45
C PHE A 538 20.31 -0.28 15.64
N LEU A 539 21.12 0.76 15.43
CA LEU A 539 22.03 1.30 16.45
C LEU A 539 21.36 2.30 17.41
N SER A 540 20.21 2.87 17.06
CA SER A 540 19.54 3.94 17.85
C SER A 540 18.16 3.56 18.38
N HIS A 541 17.39 2.76 17.64
CA HIS A 541 16.01 2.43 17.97
C HIS A 541 15.84 1.02 18.55
N LEU A 542 16.85 0.14 18.50
CA LEU A 542 16.82 -1.12 19.24
C LEU A 542 17.33 -0.94 20.68
N PRO A 543 16.77 -1.64 21.69
CA PRO A 543 17.33 -1.67 23.03
C PRO A 543 18.73 -2.30 23.02
N GLN A 544 19.76 -1.47 23.24
CA GLN A 544 21.15 -1.93 23.07
C GLN A 544 21.56 -3.04 24.04
N SER A 545 20.92 -3.15 25.20
CA SER A 545 21.10 -4.25 26.16
C SER A 545 20.52 -5.60 25.70
N HIS A 546 19.66 -5.61 24.68
CA HIS A 546 19.06 -6.83 24.13
C HIS A 546 19.91 -7.40 22.98
N LEU A 547 20.72 -6.59 22.30
CA LEU A 547 21.57 -7.06 21.21
C LEU A 547 22.64 -8.05 21.68
N ALA A 548 22.90 -9.07 20.86
CA ALA A 548 24.04 -9.95 21.06
C ALA A 548 25.37 -9.19 20.82
N PRO A 549 26.43 -9.50 21.61
CA PRO A 549 27.81 -9.09 21.38
C PRO A 549 28.26 -9.08 19.90
N GLU A 550 27.98 -10.17 19.20
CA GLU A 550 28.40 -10.39 17.81
C GLU A 550 27.61 -9.50 16.83
N THR A 551 26.29 -9.42 17.00
CA THR A 551 25.41 -8.55 16.20
C THR A 551 25.78 -7.08 16.35
N ARG A 552 26.10 -6.62 17.56
CA ARG A 552 26.60 -5.25 17.78
C ARG A 552 27.95 -5.02 17.11
N GLY A 553 28.89 -5.96 17.25
CA GLY A 553 30.20 -5.88 16.59
C GLY A 553 30.10 -5.84 15.06
N LEU A 554 29.14 -6.58 14.48
CA LEU A 554 28.86 -6.56 13.05
C LEU A 554 28.30 -5.20 12.59
N LEU A 555 27.37 -4.61 13.33
CA LEU A 555 26.81 -3.28 13.05
C LEU A 555 27.91 -2.20 13.08
N ASP A 556 28.74 -2.19 14.13
CA ASP A 556 29.84 -1.22 14.29
C ASP A 556 30.90 -1.39 13.18
N ARG A 557 31.28 -2.63 12.84
CA ARG A 557 32.18 -2.93 11.71
C ARG A 557 31.58 -2.46 10.38
N THR A 558 30.29 -2.68 10.16
CA THR A 558 29.60 -2.29 8.93
C THR A 558 29.52 -0.77 8.81
N ALA A 559 29.22 -0.05 9.89
CA ALA A 559 29.21 1.42 9.91
C ALA A 559 30.58 2.02 9.53
N ILE A 560 31.68 1.44 10.02
CA ILE A 560 33.05 1.87 9.66
C ILE A 560 33.38 1.53 8.21
N LEU A 561 33.14 0.29 7.75
CA LEU A 561 33.56 -0.18 6.42
C LEU A 561 32.75 0.42 5.25
N SER A 562 31.51 0.83 5.53
CA SER A 562 30.62 1.54 4.59
C SER A 562 30.77 3.06 4.62
N ASP A 563 31.65 3.60 5.48
CA ASP A 563 31.79 5.03 5.73
C ASP A 563 30.48 5.74 6.16
N SER A 564 29.51 5.02 6.75
CA SER A 564 28.23 5.61 7.13
C SER A 564 28.35 6.53 8.36
N LYS A 565 28.40 7.85 8.12
CA LYS A 565 28.41 8.90 9.16
C LYS A 565 27.29 8.70 10.18
N GLU A 566 26.05 8.53 9.72
CA GLU A 566 24.86 8.47 10.58
C GLU A 566 24.88 7.24 11.48
N ALA A 567 25.29 6.08 10.93
CA ALA A 567 25.45 4.87 11.72
C ALA A 567 26.57 4.99 12.75
N MET A 568 27.73 5.54 12.36
CA MET A 568 28.84 5.76 13.31
C MET A 568 28.46 6.73 14.44
N LEU A 569 27.68 7.78 14.13
CA LEU A 569 27.16 8.72 15.11
C LEU A 569 26.11 8.08 16.03
N ALA A 570 25.18 7.30 15.48
CA ALA A 570 24.19 6.54 16.25
C ALA A 570 24.85 5.56 17.22
N SER A 571 25.87 4.82 16.77
CA SER A 571 26.68 3.91 17.58
C SER A 571 27.38 4.62 18.76
N CYS A 572 27.93 5.82 18.53
CA CYS A 572 28.59 6.61 19.58
C CYS A 572 27.60 7.18 20.61
N LEU A 573 26.38 7.54 20.18
CA LEU A 573 25.33 8.04 21.07
C LEU A 573 24.66 6.94 21.91
N HIS A 574 24.60 5.72 21.39
CA HIS A 574 23.95 4.58 22.04
C HIS A 574 25.00 3.49 22.35
N PRO A 575 25.81 3.67 23.40
CA PRO A 575 26.88 2.75 23.73
C PRO A 575 26.33 1.41 24.25
N TYR A 576 26.87 0.31 23.73
CA TYR A 576 26.53 -1.03 24.18
C TYR A 576 27.11 -1.33 25.57
N LYS A 577 26.33 -2.04 26.39
CA LYS A 577 26.75 -2.58 27.69
C LYS A 577 26.54 -4.09 27.72
N ASP A 578 27.58 -4.82 28.07
CA ASP A 578 27.52 -6.24 28.42
C ASP A 578 26.61 -6.45 29.65
N SER A 579 26.09 -7.66 29.81
CA SER A 579 25.43 -8.18 31.02
C SER A 579 26.16 -7.85 32.33
N ARG A 580 27.50 -7.78 32.29
CA ARG A 580 28.38 -7.41 33.41
C ARG A 580 28.55 -5.88 33.59
N GLY A 581 27.75 -5.06 32.92
CA GLY A 581 27.82 -3.59 32.95
C GLY A 581 29.01 -2.98 32.19
N ARG A 582 29.88 -3.79 31.57
CA ARG A 582 31.07 -3.33 30.85
C ARG A 582 30.69 -2.70 29.50
N TYR A 583 31.28 -1.56 29.20
CA TYR A 583 31.09 -0.86 27.93
C TYR A 583 31.93 -1.49 26.82
N TYR A 584 31.39 -1.50 25.60
CA TYR A 584 32.16 -1.84 24.41
C TYR A 584 33.12 -0.70 24.00
N PRO A 585 34.25 -1.02 23.33
CA PRO A 585 35.16 -0.01 22.79
C PRO A 585 34.42 0.97 21.86
N SER A 586 34.54 2.27 22.12
CA SER A 586 33.89 3.30 21.30
C SER A 586 34.55 3.42 19.93
N ILE A 587 33.74 3.48 18.87
CA ILE A 587 34.20 3.72 17.50
C ILE A 587 34.45 5.20 17.18
N LEU A 588 34.33 6.10 18.16
CA LEU A 588 34.56 7.54 18.02
C LEU A 588 35.89 7.90 17.31
N PRO A 589 37.04 7.21 17.53
CA PRO A 589 38.27 7.51 16.81
C PRO A 589 38.14 7.37 15.28
N PHE A 590 37.33 6.42 14.80
CA PHE A 590 37.06 6.24 13.37
C PHE A 590 36.17 7.36 12.83
N LEU A 591 35.08 7.69 13.54
CA LEU A 591 34.17 8.79 13.21
C LEU A 591 34.92 10.13 13.10
N VAL A 592 35.73 10.47 14.11
CA VAL A 592 36.54 11.71 14.17
C VAL A 592 37.59 11.74 13.06
N ARG A 593 38.25 10.63 12.76
CA ARG A 593 39.24 10.55 11.68
C ARG A 593 38.61 10.71 10.29
N ARG A 594 37.40 10.19 10.09
CA ARG A 594 36.71 10.23 8.79
C ARG A 594 35.97 11.54 8.54
N TYR A 595 35.41 12.16 9.59
CA TYR A 595 34.59 13.38 9.53
C TYR A 595 35.12 14.51 10.45
N PRO A 596 36.37 14.96 10.29
CA PRO A 596 37.05 15.87 11.22
C PRO A 596 36.57 17.34 11.20
N ARG A 597 35.61 17.69 10.34
CA ARG A 597 35.03 19.04 10.22
C ARG A 597 33.50 19.05 10.34
N ASP A 598 32.91 17.91 10.69
CA ASP A 598 31.46 17.79 10.77
C ASP A 598 30.93 18.35 12.09
N GLN A 599 29.92 19.21 12.02
CA GLN A 599 29.36 19.88 13.20
C GLN A 599 28.82 18.90 14.25
N GLY A 600 28.19 17.79 13.83
CA GLY A 600 27.68 16.77 14.75
C GLY A 600 28.81 16.03 15.47
N VAL A 601 29.92 15.79 14.77
CA VAL A 601 31.12 15.15 15.35
C VAL A 601 31.84 16.10 16.32
N GLU A 602 31.94 17.39 16.02
CA GLU A 602 32.54 18.36 16.94
C GLU A 602 31.68 18.59 18.21
N VAL A 603 30.35 18.53 18.10
CA VAL A 603 29.45 18.49 19.26
C VAL A 603 29.66 17.24 20.12
N LEU A 604 29.88 16.06 19.52
CA LEU A 604 30.21 14.85 20.28
C LEU A 604 31.55 14.98 21.01
N ARG A 605 32.60 15.46 20.33
CA ARG A 605 33.94 15.63 20.91
C ARG A 605 33.92 16.58 22.11
N SER A 606 33.30 17.75 21.93
CA SER A 606 33.24 18.79 22.97
C SER A 606 32.41 18.41 24.19
N ASN A 607 31.44 17.51 24.06
CA ASN A 607 30.63 17.01 25.18
C ASN A 607 31.24 15.79 25.89
N LEU A 608 31.81 14.83 25.15
CA LEU A 608 32.43 13.64 25.77
C LEU A 608 33.67 13.97 26.60
N ILE A 609 34.41 15.02 26.24
CA ILE A 609 35.55 15.51 27.03
C ILE A 609 35.10 16.05 28.41
N ARG A 610 33.88 16.60 28.53
CA ARG A 610 33.39 17.20 29.79
C ARG A 610 33.07 16.19 30.88
N ILE A 611 32.62 14.97 30.52
CA ILE A 611 32.31 13.93 31.51
C ILE A 611 33.59 13.52 32.27
N ARG A 612 34.74 13.47 31.59
CA ARG A 612 36.03 13.18 32.21
C ARG A 612 36.50 14.29 33.18
N ALA A 613 36.03 15.53 32.97
CA ALA A 613 36.28 16.64 33.89
C ALA A 613 35.29 16.67 35.08
N GLN A 614 34.03 16.23 34.90
CA GLN A 614 33.03 16.19 35.98
C GLN A 614 33.13 14.98 36.91
N GLN A 615 33.68 13.84 36.45
CA GLN A 615 34.07 12.72 37.33
C GLN A 615 35.54 12.82 37.81
N GLY A 616 36.31 13.79 37.32
CA GLY A 616 37.71 14.05 37.71
C GLY A 616 37.87 14.79 39.05
N GLY A 617 36.95 14.59 39.99
CA GLY A 617 36.97 15.18 41.33
C GLY A 617 37.42 14.18 42.40
N GLY A 618 38.54 13.48 42.17
CA GLY A 618 39.05 12.45 43.05
C GLY A 618 40.52 12.17 42.75
N ASP A 619 41.39 12.74 43.56
CA ASP A 619 42.84 12.57 43.47
C ASP A 619 43.25 11.13 43.84
N GLN A 620 43.84 10.41 42.88
CA GLN A 620 44.76 9.32 43.19
C GLN A 620 45.71 9.04 42.02
N LEU A 621 46.93 9.53 42.19
CA LEU A 621 48.10 9.14 41.42
C LEU A 621 48.46 7.66 41.69
N MET A 622 48.39 6.84 40.64
CA MET A 622 49.13 5.59 40.45
C MET A 622 49.32 5.49 38.93
N ASP A 623 50.36 6.11 38.41
CA ASP A 623 51.70 5.53 38.22
C ASP A 623 51.68 4.26 37.36
N GLY A 624 52.55 4.25 36.36
CA GLY A 624 52.53 3.27 35.29
C GLY A 624 53.26 2.00 35.69
N ARG A 625 52.53 0.89 35.82
CA ARG A 625 53.16 -0.44 35.82
C ARG A 625 52.49 -1.33 34.80
N TRP A 626 53.22 -1.59 33.73
CA TRP A 626 52.99 -2.74 32.86
C TRP A 626 53.44 -3.98 33.65
N GLU A 627 52.50 -4.82 34.03
CA GLU A 627 52.77 -6.21 34.35
C GLU A 627 52.02 -7.05 33.32
N ASP A 628 52.80 -7.61 32.40
CA ASP A 628 52.47 -8.93 31.85
C ASP A 628 52.33 -9.87 33.04
N ASP A 629 51.27 -10.68 33.05
CA ASP A 629 51.43 -12.03 33.59
C ASP A 629 50.61 -13.02 32.77
N HIS A 630 51.29 -14.12 32.44
CA HIS A 630 50.78 -15.21 31.62
C HIS A 630 49.93 -16.17 32.46
N ASP A 631 49.03 -16.88 31.77
CA ASP A 631 48.63 -18.27 32.01
C ASP A 631 48.69 -18.84 33.45
N HIS A 632 47.54 -19.22 34.00
CA HIS A 632 47.19 -20.66 33.98
C HIS A 632 45.75 -20.97 34.44
N ASP A 633 45.16 -21.97 33.79
CA ASP A 633 43.98 -22.69 34.24
C ASP A 633 44.23 -23.38 35.59
N HIS A 634 43.16 -23.50 36.41
CA HIS A 634 42.86 -24.79 37.02
C HIS A 634 41.40 -24.90 37.46
N ASP A 635 40.68 -25.86 36.89
CA ASP A 635 39.40 -26.33 37.40
C ASP A 635 39.52 -26.87 38.82
N ARG A 636 38.50 -26.64 39.65
CA ARG A 636 37.97 -27.65 40.59
C ARG A 636 36.46 -27.51 40.77
N GLU A 637 35.77 -28.60 40.48
CA GLU A 637 34.40 -28.88 40.90
C GLU A 637 34.36 -29.31 42.37
N ASP A 638 33.38 -28.79 43.13
CA ASP A 638 32.51 -29.44 44.14
C ASP A 638 31.82 -28.31 44.92
N GLY A 639 30.60 -28.39 45.44
CA GLY A 639 29.70 -29.53 45.57
C GLY A 639 28.84 -29.33 46.83
N GLY A 640 27.53 -29.63 46.76
CA GLY A 640 26.64 -29.63 47.93
C GLY A 640 25.80 -28.35 48.14
N GLY A 641 24.48 -28.48 48.01
CA GLY A 641 23.52 -27.52 48.57
C GLY A 641 22.89 -28.03 49.86
N ILE A 642 22.03 -27.22 50.49
CA ILE A 642 20.75 -27.59 51.16
C ILE A 642 20.20 -26.39 51.96
N ASN A 643 18.94 -26.02 51.66
CA ASN A 643 17.90 -25.35 52.46
C ASN A 643 18.24 -24.31 53.57
N ALA A 644 17.68 -23.09 53.44
CA ALA A 644 16.56 -22.62 54.29
C ALA A 644 15.99 -21.24 53.86
N HIS A 645 14.65 -21.09 53.91
CA HIS A 645 13.91 -19.81 53.84
C HIS A 645 13.79 -19.14 55.24
N PRO A 646 13.02 -18.04 55.44
CA PRO A 646 13.39 -16.64 55.15
C PRO A 646 13.25 -15.74 56.40
N ARG A 647 13.54 -14.43 56.34
CA ARG A 647 12.81 -13.43 57.16
C ARG A 647 13.03 -11.96 56.78
N ASP A 648 11.98 -11.18 57.05
CA ASP A 648 11.90 -9.72 56.88
C ASP A 648 12.93 -8.92 57.71
N GLY A 649 13.34 -7.78 57.14
CA GLY A 649 14.22 -6.78 57.74
C GLY A 649 13.77 -5.36 57.41
N LEU A 650 12.60 -4.99 57.95
CA LEU A 650 12.04 -3.65 58.16
C LEU A 650 13.03 -2.48 57.88
N ARG A 651 12.82 -1.65 56.85
CA ARG A 651 12.13 -0.35 56.97
C ARG A 651 12.65 0.50 58.17
N GLU A 652 13.90 0.92 58.11
CA GLU A 652 14.46 1.97 58.98
C GLU A 652 15.50 2.82 58.24
N LEU A 653 15.05 3.87 57.55
CA LEU A 653 15.77 5.16 57.40
C LEU A 653 14.82 6.21 56.78
N LEU A 654 15.08 7.50 57.07
CA LEU A 654 14.38 8.68 56.51
C LEU A 654 12.97 9.02 57.06
N LEU A 655 12.87 9.18 58.38
CA LEU A 655 11.96 10.17 58.99
C LEU A 655 12.66 10.96 60.12
N ARG A 656 13.35 12.05 59.75
CA ARG A 656 13.71 13.22 60.58
C ARG A 656 14.25 14.31 59.64
N ALA A 657 13.92 15.60 59.75
CA ALA A 657 13.33 16.33 60.88
C ALA A 657 12.28 17.41 60.46
N ALA A 658 11.47 17.83 61.44
CA ALA A 658 10.53 18.97 61.43
C ALA A 658 11.27 20.29 61.88
N PRO A 659 10.65 21.44 62.28
CA PRO A 659 9.24 21.85 62.52
C PRO A 659 8.76 23.09 61.66
N VAL A 660 7.47 23.44 61.44
CA VAL A 660 6.31 23.86 62.33
C VAL A 660 6.57 25.24 62.99
N PRO A 661 5.64 26.24 63.12
CA PRO A 661 4.14 26.25 63.11
C PRO A 661 3.47 27.05 61.96
N MET A 662 2.19 26.93 61.57
CA MET A 662 0.86 26.80 62.25
C MET A 662 0.23 28.14 62.67
N GLU A 663 -0.93 28.51 62.10
CA GLU A 663 -2.10 29.09 62.81
C GLU A 663 -3.39 29.16 61.93
N THR A 664 -4.51 28.69 62.51
CA THR A 664 -5.96 29.11 62.41
C THR A 664 -6.58 29.71 61.13
N GLY A 665 -7.88 29.48 60.79
CA GLY A 665 -8.97 28.71 61.43
C GLY A 665 -10.38 29.15 60.94
N GLY A 666 -11.45 28.38 61.26
CA GLY A 666 -12.89 28.68 61.00
C GLY A 666 -13.41 28.19 59.61
N GLU A 667 -14.51 27.42 59.45
CA GLU A 667 -15.93 27.60 59.87
C GLU A 667 -16.63 28.72 59.04
N GLU A 668 -17.84 28.58 58.46
CA GLU A 668 -18.91 27.55 58.52
C GLU A 668 -19.88 27.70 57.29
N VAL A 669 -20.57 26.60 56.90
CA VAL A 669 -22.03 26.45 56.59
C VAL A 669 -22.74 27.18 55.40
N GLU A 670 -23.53 26.37 54.65
CA GLU A 670 -24.88 26.52 54.01
C GLU A 670 -25.43 27.92 53.57
N GLU A 671 -26.39 28.09 52.63
CA GLU A 671 -27.27 27.19 51.87
C GLU A 671 -27.81 27.88 50.57
N GLU A 672 -28.42 27.08 49.70
CA GLU A 672 -29.54 27.34 48.78
C GLU A 672 -29.84 28.72 48.10
N ARG A 673 -30.10 28.58 46.78
CA ARG A 673 -31.32 28.99 46.03
C ARG A 673 -31.40 30.23 45.12
N GLU A 674 -31.63 29.88 43.85
CA GLU A 674 -32.73 30.30 42.95
C GLU A 674 -32.84 31.73 42.34
N GLN A 675 -32.86 31.69 41.00
CA GLN A 675 -33.75 32.38 40.06
C GLN A 675 -33.50 33.82 39.58
N GLU A 676 -33.43 33.85 38.24
CA GLU A 676 -34.07 34.82 37.32
C GLU A 676 -33.64 36.29 37.29
N GLY A 677 -33.28 36.71 36.07
CA GLY A 677 -34.09 37.79 35.48
C GLY A 677 -33.39 38.80 34.60
N ARG A 678 -33.44 38.54 33.28
CA ARG A 678 -33.79 39.52 32.23
C ARG A 678 -32.91 40.76 31.94
N ASP A 679 -32.60 40.89 30.64
CA ASP A 679 -32.88 42.09 29.82
C ASP A 679 -32.41 43.48 30.31
N LYS A 680 -31.36 44.07 29.71
CA LYS A 680 -31.51 44.85 28.45
C LYS A 680 -30.26 45.66 28.02
N GLU A 681 -29.97 45.52 26.72
CA GLU A 681 -29.78 46.59 25.73
C GLU A 681 -28.95 47.89 25.97
N LYS A 682 -28.29 48.26 24.85
CA LYS A 682 -28.08 49.61 24.29
C LYS A 682 -26.84 50.44 24.70
N LYS A 683 -25.89 50.41 23.75
CA LYS A 683 -25.37 51.57 23.00
C LYS A 683 -24.97 52.83 23.80
N LYS A 684 -23.67 53.18 23.71
CA LYS A 684 -23.28 54.35 22.90
C LYS A 684 -21.83 54.33 22.42
N LYS A 685 -21.64 54.73 21.15
CA LYS A 685 -20.35 55.13 20.58
C LYS A 685 -19.93 56.48 21.16
N ARG A 686 -18.61 56.72 21.25
CA ARG A 686 -17.85 57.96 20.91
C ARG A 686 -16.39 57.73 21.32
N SER A 687 -15.33 58.25 20.73
CA SER A 687 -15.00 58.79 19.39
C SER A 687 -13.66 59.51 19.56
N GLY A 688 -12.65 59.15 18.77
CA GLY A 688 -11.41 59.95 18.57
C GLY A 688 -10.31 59.77 19.62
N THR A 689 -9.03 60.04 19.36
CA THR A 689 -8.23 60.28 18.12
C THR A 689 -6.81 60.59 18.57
N ALA A 690 -5.79 60.20 17.79
CA ALA A 690 -4.37 60.61 17.91
C ALA A 690 -3.60 60.11 19.17
N TRP A 691 -2.30 59.83 19.13
CA TRP A 691 -1.22 60.39 18.28
C TRP A 691 -0.23 59.34 17.71
N ARG A 692 0.56 59.79 16.72
CA ARG A 692 1.66 59.08 16.03
C ARG A 692 2.88 58.82 16.93
N VAL A 693 3.78 57.91 16.53
CA VAL A 693 5.10 58.22 15.90
C VAL A 693 5.57 57.00 15.10
N ASP A 694 6.07 57.24 13.89
CA ASP A 694 6.62 56.26 12.94
C ASP A 694 8.11 55.95 13.22
N MET A 695 8.60 54.76 12.85
CA MET A 695 9.96 54.57 12.31
C MET A 695 10.06 53.28 11.49
N ASP A 696 10.11 53.42 10.17
CA ASP A 696 10.55 52.38 9.22
C ASP A 696 12.08 52.23 9.23
N VAL A 697 12.59 51.01 9.03
CA VAL A 697 13.75 50.70 8.16
C VAL A 697 13.59 49.28 7.62
N ASP A 698 13.47 49.14 6.29
CA ASP A 698 13.63 47.89 5.54
C ASP A 698 15.09 47.39 5.56
N ASP A 699 15.32 46.08 5.56
CA ASP A 699 15.96 45.41 4.41
C ASP A 699 15.77 43.87 4.45
N ALA A 700 15.65 43.23 3.28
CA ALA A 700 15.46 41.79 3.14
C ALA A 700 16.13 41.24 1.87
N PRO A 701 16.98 40.19 1.95
CA PRO A 701 17.46 39.45 0.78
C PRO A 701 16.63 38.18 0.48
N PRO A 702 16.69 37.65 -0.76
CA PRO A 702 15.50 37.06 -1.39
C PRO A 702 15.36 35.53 -1.28
N ALA A 703 14.11 35.08 -1.40
CA ALA A 703 13.73 33.66 -1.46
C ALA A 703 14.13 32.97 -2.77
N GLN A 704 14.52 31.70 -2.67
CA GLN A 704 14.58 30.77 -3.80
C GLN A 704 13.37 29.82 -3.73
N THR A 705 12.49 29.91 -4.73
CA THR A 705 11.28 29.08 -4.80
C THR A 705 11.54 27.76 -5.52
N VAL A 706 11.40 26.65 -4.82
CA VAL A 706 11.27 25.30 -5.39
C VAL A 706 9.77 24.95 -5.45
N PRO A 707 9.22 24.38 -6.54
CA PRO A 707 7.79 24.15 -6.66
C PRO A 707 7.35 22.95 -5.81
N GLU A 708 6.68 23.23 -4.69
CA GLU A 708 6.09 22.22 -3.83
C GLU A 708 4.77 21.70 -4.45
N THR A 709 4.62 20.37 -4.53
CA THR A 709 3.45 19.73 -5.14
C THR A 709 2.29 19.69 -4.16
N THR A 710 1.42 20.69 -4.19
CA THR A 710 0.23 20.76 -3.33
C THR A 710 -0.85 19.76 -3.77
N ASP A 711 -1.26 18.88 -2.85
CA ASP A 711 -2.39 17.96 -3.01
C ASP A 711 -3.73 18.74 -3.06
N PRO A 712 -4.55 18.59 -4.12
CA PRO A 712 -5.82 19.31 -4.26
C PRO A 712 -6.95 18.86 -3.31
N PHE A 713 -6.70 17.91 -2.40
CA PHE A 713 -7.71 17.42 -1.42
C PHE A 713 -7.51 17.89 0.03
N ALA A 714 -6.54 18.76 0.31
CA ALA A 714 -6.39 19.37 1.63
C ALA A 714 -7.52 20.38 1.91
N ALA A 715 -8.46 20.03 2.80
CA ALA A 715 -9.56 20.91 3.19
C ALA A 715 -9.05 22.10 4.02
N VAL A 716 -9.34 23.32 3.57
CA VAL A 716 -9.02 24.55 4.29
C VAL A 716 -10.03 24.78 5.41
N THR A 717 -9.66 24.45 6.66
CA THR A 717 -10.32 24.95 7.86
C THR A 717 -9.72 26.30 8.24
N ALA A 718 -10.48 27.37 8.07
CA ALA A 718 -10.08 28.71 8.51
C ALA A 718 -10.06 28.81 10.05
N THR A 719 -9.12 29.60 10.56
CA THR A 719 -8.84 29.82 11.99
C THR A 719 -9.95 30.56 12.73
N ALA A 720 -10.30 30.09 13.93
CA ALA A 720 -10.96 30.88 14.96
C ALA A 720 -10.61 30.38 16.38
N GLY A 721 -10.24 31.30 17.27
CA GLY A 721 -10.37 31.17 18.73
C GLY A 721 -9.41 30.22 19.45
N HIS A 722 -8.49 30.79 20.24
CA HIS A 722 -7.97 30.14 21.45
C HIS A 722 -9.11 30.00 22.47
N GLU A 723 -9.31 28.82 23.03
CA GLU A 723 -9.76 28.66 24.42
C GLU A 723 -9.19 27.36 24.99
N GLU A 724 -8.63 27.44 26.19
CA GLU A 724 -7.89 26.38 26.89
C GLU A 724 -8.79 25.81 28.00
N PRO A 725 -8.81 24.48 28.21
CA PRO A 725 -9.24 23.94 29.50
C PRO A 725 -8.18 23.07 30.18
N GLU A 726 -8.20 23.13 31.50
CA GLU A 726 -7.13 22.67 32.40
C GLU A 726 -6.97 21.14 32.54
N ARG A 727 -5.84 20.77 33.15
CA ARG A 727 -5.34 19.41 33.31
C ARG A 727 -5.69 18.83 34.69
N GLY A 728 -6.80 18.10 34.80
CA GLY A 728 -7.15 17.28 35.97
C GLY A 728 -6.43 15.91 35.99
N PRO A 729 -6.09 15.34 37.17
CA PRO A 729 -5.14 14.21 37.26
C PRO A 729 -5.78 12.83 37.08
N ALA A 730 -4.98 11.86 36.60
CA ALA A 730 -5.35 10.46 36.43
C ALA A 730 -4.75 9.55 37.51
N ARG A 731 -5.48 8.46 37.85
CA ARG A 731 -5.08 7.12 38.42
C ARG A 731 -5.97 6.69 39.61
N PRO A 732 -6.03 5.37 39.98
CA PRO A 732 -5.56 4.15 39.30
C PRO A 732 -6.66 3.07 39.11
N ALA A 733 -6.29 1.90 38.57
CA ALA A 733 -7.15 0.73 38.35
C ALA A 733 -7.28 -0.20 39.57
N SER A 734 -8.29 -1.12 39.60
CA SER A 734 -8.09 -2.58 39.82
C SER A 734 -9.39 -3.41 40.00
N SER A 735 -9.34 -4.65 39.47
CA SER A 735 -9.92 -5.93 39.97
C SER A 735 -11.43 -6.17 40.20
N LEU A 736 -11.97 -7.07 39.38
CA LEU A 736 -12.57 -8.38 39.73
C LEU A 736 -13.39 -8.53 41.04
N LYS A 737 -14.65 -8.95 40.90
CA LYS A 737 -15.35 -9.78 41.91
C LYS A 737 -16.20 -10.88 41.28
N ARG A 738 -15.94 -12.13 41.69
CA ARG A 738 -16.78 -13.31 41.42
C ARG A 738 -18.12 -13.21 42.17
N LYS A 739 -19.13 -13.94 41.69
CA LYS A 739 -20.18 -14.52 42.54
C LYS A 739 -20.45 -15.96 42.10
N SER A 740 -20.73 -16.86 43.05
CA SER A 740 -20.73 -18.31 42.87
C SER A 740 -21.90 -19.00 43.59
N GLU A 741 -22.46 -20.04 42.95
CA GLU A 741 -23.18 -21.21 43.54
C GLU A 741 -24.53 -20.97 44.27
N PRO A 742 -25.34 -22.03 44.59
CA PRO A 742 -25.25 -23.49 44.32
C PRO A 742 -26.39 -24.05 43.40
N VAL A 743 -26.33 -25.21 42.71
CA VAL A 743 -26.25 -26.67 43.06
C VAL A 743 -27.54 -27.34 43.57
N GLU A 744 -28.13 -28.23 42.75
CA GLU A 744 -28.71 -29.58 43.02
C GLU A 744 -28.61 -30.36 41.68
N ALA A 745 -27.91 -31.50 41.52
CA ALA A 745 -28.06 -32.86 42.08
C ALA A 745 -29.05 -33.77 41.29
N ASP A 746 -28.52 -34.77 40.53
CA ASP A 746 -28.74 -36.21 40.77
C ASP A 746 -27.77 -37.08 39.92
N THR A 747 -27.91 -38.42 39.99
CA THR A 747 -26.85 -39.44 39.91
C THR A 747 -27.00 -40.43 38.73
N GLY A 748 -25.96 -41.23 38.45
CA GLY A 748 -26.10 -42.48 37.67
C GLY A 748 -24.92 -42.88 36.75
N ASN A 749 -24.25 -43.99 37.06
CA ASN A 749 -23.05 -44.55 36.39
C ASN A 749 -23.38 -45.99 35.84
N PRO A 750 -22.50 -46.76 35.16
CA PRO A 750 -21.89 -46.55 33.83
C PRO A 750 -22.09 -47.79 32.87
N PRO A 751 -21.11 -48.44 32.17
CA PRO A 751 -21.24 -48.72 30.72
C PRO A 751 -21.24 -50.21 30.30
N LYS A 752 -21.40 -50.50 28.99
CA LYS A 752 -20.95 -51.79 28.40
C LYS A 752 -20.62 -51.71 26.89
N ARG A 753 -19.68 -52.56 26.48
CA ARG A 753 -19.04 -52.75 25.16
C ARG A 753 -19.45 -54.14 24.61
N VAL A 754 -19.33 -54.39 23.30
CA VAL A 754 -18.87 -55.65 22.62
C VAL A 754 -19.41 -55.81 21.18
N ASP A 755 -18.47 -55.92 20.21
CA ASP A 755 -18.44 -56.70 18.94
C ASP A 755 -19.62 -56.65 17.92
N THR A 756 -19.54 -57.09 16.64
CA THR A 756 -18.54 -57.83 15.83
C THR A 756 -18.79 -57.55 14.33
N GLY A 757 -17.84 -57.77 13.40
CA GLY A 757 -18.16 -57.86 11.96
C GLY A 757 -16.98 -57.58 11.01
N LYS A 758 -16.98 -58.19 9.80
CA LYS A 758 -15.82 -58.17 8.87
C LYS A 758 -16.13 -58.73 7.46
N ALA A 759 -15.68 -58.03 6.41
CA ALA A 759 -15.55 -58.49 5.00
C ALA A 759 -16.88 -58.77 4.22
N ALA A 760 -16.94 -58.83 2.88
CA ALA A 760 -15.88 -59.10 1.90
C ALA A 760 -16.02 -58.39 0.52
N VAL A 761 -15.05 -58.68 -0.37
CA VAL A 761 -14.73 -58.06 -1.68
C VAL A 761 -15.26 -58.89 -2.86
N ALA A 762 -15.56 -58.26 -4.01
CA ALA A 762 -15.56 -58.91 -5.33
C ALA A 762 -15.23 -57.91 -6.47
N VAL A 763 -14.68 -58.41 -7.58
CA VAL A 763 -13.99 -57.65 -8.65
C VAL A 763 -14.64 -57.89 -10.04
N MET A 764 -14.33 -57.01 -11.01
CA MET A 764 -14.72 -56.99 -12.44
C MET A 764 -14.48 -58.31 -13.22
N PRO A 765 -15.00 -58.43 -14.47
CA PRO A 765 -14.09 -58.20 -15.63
C PRO A 765 -14.69 -57.60 -16.94
N GLN A 766 -13.77 -57.29 -17.86
CA GLN A 766 -13.87 -56.90 -19.29
C GLN A 766 -14.35 -58.08 -20.22
N ALA A 767 -14.58 -57.98 -21.56
CA ALA A 767 -14.99 -56.93 -22.53
C ALA A 767 -15.16 -57.53 -23.97
N LYS A 768 -15.99 -56.90 -24.84
CA LYS A 768 -16.01 -56.96 -26.35
C LYS A 768 -16.30 -58.33 -27.05
N PRO A 769 -16.51 -58.43 -28.41
CA PRO A 769 -16.65 -57.41 -29.50
C PRO A 769 -17.86 -57.59 -30.49
N ALA A 770 -18.06 -56.63 -31.43
CA ALA A 770 -18.53 -56.71 -32.87
C ALA A 770 -19.82 -57.49 -33.27
N SER A 771 -20.61 -57.20 -34.34
CA SER A 771 -20.59 -56.22 -35.46
C SER A 771 -21.93 -56.24 -36.27
N GLU A 772 -22.32 -55.12 -36.92
CA GLU A 772 -23.21 -55.02 -38.14
C GLU A 772 -24.69 -55.50 -38.03
N GLN A 773 -25.71 -55.08 -38.82
CA GLN A 773 -25.87 -54.23 -40.02
C GLN A 773 -27.34 -53.73 -40.22
N SER A 774 -27.60 -52.79 -41.16
CA SER A 774 -28.91 -52.30 -41.68
C SER A 774 -29.84 -51.50 -40.73
N GLY A 775 -30.68 -50.53 -41.14
CA GLY A 775 -30.88 -49.84 -42.42
C GLY A 775 -32.16 -48.95 -42.39
N GLN A 776 -32.09 -47.71 -42.94
CA GLN A 776 -33.01 -47.05 -43.91
C GLN A 776 -34.56 -47.12 -43.68
N GLU A 777 -35.44 -46.10 -43.78
CA GLU A 777 -35.43 -44.68 -44.22
C GLU A 777 -36.77 -43.97 -43.82
N SER A 778 -37.00 -42.72 -44.26
CA SER A 778 -38.26 -41.91 -44.22
C SER A 778 -38.70 -41.31 -42.86
N GLY A 779 -39.38 -40.16 -42.78
CA GLY A 779 -39.77 -39.17 -43.81
C GLY A 779 -40.64 -38.03 -43.21
N ASP A 780 -40.62 -36.83 -43.79
CA ASP A 780 -41.31 -35.61 -43.29
C ASP A 780 -42.86 -35.64 -43.42
N GLU A 781 -43.56 -34.79 -42.63
CA GLU A 781 -44.37 -33.62 -43.09
C GLU A 781 -45.44 -33.14 -42.05
N SER A 782 -45.58 -31.81 -41.90
CA SER A 782 -46.79 -31.01 -41.51
C SER A 782 -47.58 -31.30 -40.19
N ASP A 783 -48.32 -30.37 -39.55
CA ASP A 783 -48.56 -28.92 -39.71
C ASP A 783 -49.21 -28.28 -38.45
N SER A 784 -49.49 -26.96 -38.50
CA SER A 784 -50.62 -26.25 -37.84
C SER A 784 -50.57 -25.80 -36.35
N ASP A 785 -50.29 -24.50 -36.18
CA ASP A 785 -51.06 -23.45 -35.46
C ASP A 785 -51.76 -23.64 -34.09
N GLY A 786 -51.69 -22.59 -33.24
CA GLY A 786 -52.41 -22.53 -31.96
C GLY A 786 -52.08 -21.33 -31.05
N SER A 787 -52.60 -20.14 -31.38
CA SER A 787 -52.45 -18.90 -30.59
C SER A 787 -53.58 -18.65 -29.57
N VAL A 788 -53.29 -18.11 -28.38
CA VAL A 788 -54.29 -17.55 -27.45
C VAL A 788 -53.77 -16.25 -26.79
N GLN A 789 -54.58 -15.19 -26.87
CA GLN A 789 -54.46 -13.95 -26.07
C GLN A 789 -55.59 -13.92 -25.03
N ILE A 790 -55.33 -13.38 -23.83
CA ILE A 790 -56.36 -12.83 -22.93
C ILE A 790 -55.83 -11.49 -22.37
N ASP A 791 -56.73 -10.55 -22.14
CA ASP A 791 -56.50 -9.12 -21.92
C ASP A 791 -57.24 -8.61 -20.66
N MET A 792 -56.83 -7.43 -20.16
CA MET A 792 -57.43 -6.53 -19.16
C MET A 792 -58.28 -7.07 -17.97
N THR A 793 -57.99 -6.56 -16.76
CA THR A 793 -58.82 -5.52 -16.08
C THR A 793 -57.98 -4.71 -15.07
N LEU A 794 -58.36 -3.45 -14.86
CA LEU A 794 -58.01 -2.67 -13.66
C LEU A 794 -59.02 -2.98 -12.56
N ASP A 795 -58.61 -2.80 -11.30
CA ASP A 795 -59.51 -2.38 -10.21
C ASP A 795 -58.79 -1.27 -9.43
N ASP A 796 -59.50 -0.16 -9.21
CA ASP A 796 -59.14 0.93 -8.31
C ASP A 796 -59.90 0.70 -6.98
N ASP A 797 -59.22 0.79 -5.83
CA ASP A 797 -59.87 0.84 -4.51
C ASP A 797 -59.60 2.22 -3.88
N ASP A 798 -60.61 3.10 -3.95
CA ASP A 798 -60.74 4.29 -3.11
C ASP A 798 -61.44 3.87 -1.80
N ASP A 799 -60.81 4.13 -0.64
CA ASP A 799 -61.48 4.12 0.67
C ASP A 799 -61.46 5.55 1.24
N GLU A 800 -62.59 6.24 1.13
CA GLU A 800 -62.91 7.45 1.89
C GLU A 800 -63.48 7.05 3.26
N GLU A 801 -62.91 7.52 4.38
CA GLU A 801 -63.69 7.78 5.59
C GLU A 801 -63.41 9.20 6.10
N GLU A 802 -64.50 9.91 6.35
CA GLU A 802 -64.57 11.29 6.83
C GLU A 802 -64.30 11.35 8.35
N ASP A 803 -63.82 12.49 8.86
CA ASP A 803 -64.58 13.24 9.89
C ASP A 803 -63.88 14.54 10.33
N GLU A 804 -64.52 15.64 9.94
CA GLU A 804 -64.91 16.78 10.78
C GLU A 804 -63.99 17.35 11.90
N ASN A 805 -63.43 18.53 11.58
CA ASN A 805 -63.92 19.85 12.09
C ASN A 805 -63.19 20.59 13.27
N ASP A 806 -63.32 21.93 13.18
CA ASP A 806 -63.03 23.03 14.12
C ASP A 806 -61.59 23.28 14.64
N GLY A 807 -61.02 24.45 14.28
CA GLY A 807 -59.78 25.00 14.84
C GLY A 807 -59.14 26.16 14.07
#